data_AF-A0A9N9V138-F1
#
_entry.id   AF-A0A9N9V138-F1
#
_cell.length_a   1.000
_cell.length_b   1.000
_cell.length_c   1.000
_cell.angle_alpha   90.00
_cell.angle_beta   90.00
_cell.angle_gamma   90.00
#
_symmetry.space_group_name_H-M   'P 1'
#
loop_
_entity.id
_entity.type
_entity.pdbx_description
1 polymer ?
#
loop_
_entity_poly.entity_id
_entity_poly.type
_entity_poly.pdbx_seq_one_letter_code
_entity_poly.pdbx_strand_id
1 'polypeptide(L)'
;MSDPEIVRLQRENEKLRREKEAAEAREEKERREKEKERREKEKERREKEKERREKEELARENQPTTLDEYLWNCHTYLYQNFKLADKSISSTGSTRVDGKFYPMWLRPWSKFADSLRQQQFEVIKGACGNERLFNQQSTTRDIGRSISAKVAANESAVTYFEKVATEDPIIAIFKHLEGQEAIRTKYRFNDLRFSDNGREITQSTGGSQPANEEDLGDDRPERRLRTGPNKRVASEQRVKPRPTIPDGFGLRTRPGGDKSMAFVYDYKAAHKVAAEHVKLAVAKETLFMEVIEQLNSNKSTIGAELEQFRAEAQIAMALTQVFDYMVNYGVAYGYIAAGQSLLLVHFDRADPQTLYCHPCVPDEDVGETSFANWADKMIYTAVAQLSSLLLLSLESNALQGAILDAALESANAALARWPEPYEDAAHFLSGEDTESSLAPSSSPLRGDEFTSTAAPTGRVVPLRSRSSCGNPALPRRDNESDEEEEPEGRLPSSRTRLDLAKRKVGPSDSSSEEDAEIADSAPTRQYCSQACLLGLKKGWDMDNGCPNVLSHCVAGRVSTRHPINADEFTRLVGKRLCKDPYRDCYALDGWGKKGAIGVLFRVELAPYGYTFVGKGTCSNHLEHLRHECRVYARLESLQGWVVPVQLGLVHLDRGYVLPGGTRAVHMMLMSWGGEEAAKANMDAADLRAQWHRSSQAVWAEGVDHGDERDANLLWNAERRRVMIVDFDRAVLRPALKHRQLSAVSGSKRKHGVDNLKIPSRKRSLLHNRPQLNYLMSR
;
A
#
# COMPACT_ATOMS: atom_id res chain seq x y z
N MET A 1 -76.05 69.82 -66.54
CA MET A 1 -74.61 69.67 -66.84
C MET A 1 -74.47 68.70 -67.99
N SER A 2 -73.53 68.95 -68.89
CA SER A 2 -73.48 68.27 -70.19
C SER A 2 -72.71 66.95 -70.11
N ASP A 3 -73.15 65.96 -70.88
CA ASP A 3 -72.56 64.61 -71.03
C ASP A 3 -71.02 64.53 -70.95
N PRO A 4 -70.22 65.35 -71.67
CA PRO A 4 -68.76 65.26 -71.63
C PRO A 4 -68.11 65.60 -70.27
N GLU A 5 -68.79 66.35 -69.40
CA GLU A 5 -68.24 66.77 -68.10
C GLU A 5 -68.26 65.63 -67.08
N ILE A 6 -69.29 64.78 -67.13
CA ILE A 6 -69.41 63.56 -66.32
C ILE A 6 -68.32 62.56 -66.70
N VAL A 7 -68.10 62.33 -68.00
CA VAL A 7 -67.04 61.43 -68.51
C VAL A 7 -65.64 61.90 -68.09
N ARG A 8 -65.40 63.21 -68.07
CA ARG A 8 -64.12 63.78 -67.59
C ARG A 8 -63.92 63.51 -66.09
N LEU A 9 -64.92 63.81 -65.26
CA LEU A 9 -64.89 63.58 -63.81
C LEU A 9 -64.79 62.08 -63.46
N GLN A 10 -65.39 61.20 -64.26
CA GLN A 10 -65.24 59.74 -64.12
C GLN A 10 -63.80 59.28 -64.39
N ARG A 11 -63.18 59.74 -65.49
CA ARG A 11 -61.76 59.43 -65.79
C ARG A 11 -60.80 59.98 -64.74
N GLU A 12 -61.09 61.16 -64.19
CA GLU A 12 -60.28 61.79 -63.14
C GLU A 12 -60.41 61.05 -61.80
N ASN A 13 -61.62 60.63 -61.42
CA ASN A 13 -61.84 59.74 -60.27
C ASN A 13 -61.19 58.36 -60.47
N GLU A 14 -61.24 57.79 -61.66
CA GLU A 14 -60.59 56.51 -61.95
C GLU A 14 -59.06 56.63 -61.89
N LYS A 15 -58.48 57.74 -62.37
CA LYS A 15 -57.05 58.03 -62.23
C LYS A 15 -56.66 58.21 -60.77
N LEU A 16 -57.41 58.99 -59.99
CA LEU A 16 -57.19 59.17 -58.55
C LEU A 16 -57.31 57.86 -57.77
N ARG A 17 -58.28 57.00 -58.13
CA ARG A 17 -58.38 55.65 -57.56
C ARG A 17 -57.15 54.80 -57.87
N ARG A 18 -56.69 54.77 -59.12
CA ARG A 18 -55.48 54.00 -59.51
C ARG A 18 -54.22 54.56 -58.84
N GLU A 19 -54.10 55.88 -58.68
CA GLU A 19 -52.99 56.50 -57.96
C GLU A 19 -53.02 56.18 -56.46
N LYS A 20 -54.20 56.17 -55.84
CA LYS A 20 -54.40 55.76 -54.44
C LYS A 20 -54.11 54.27 -54.23
N GLU A 21 -54.67 53.39 -55.05
CA GLU A 21 -54.41 51.94 -55.02
C GLU A 21 -52.91 51.64 -55.25
N ALA A 22 -52.24 52.39 -56.13
CA ALA A 22 -50.79 52.28 -56.36
C ALA A 22 -49.90 52.94 -55.28
N ALA A 23 -50.47 53.78 -54.40
CA ALA A 23 -49.80 54.30 -53.21
C ALA A 23 -49.94 53.31 -52.04
N GLU A 24 -51.16 52.83 -51.79
CA GLU A 24 -51.46 51.82 -50.76
C GLU A 24 -50.68 50.52 -51.03
N ALA A 25 -50.59 50.06 -52.27
CA ALA A 25 -49.76 48.90 -52.64
C ALA A 25 -48.25 49.13 -52.44
N ARG A 26 -47.76 50.38 -52.51
CA ARG A 26 -46.36 50.73 -52.23
C ARG A 26 -46.08 50.77 -50.72
N GLU A 27 -46.94 51.41 -49.94
CA GLU A 27 -46.84 51.39 -48.48
C GLU A 27 -46.94 49.98 -47.92
N GLU A 28 -47.85 49.14 -48.44
CA GLU A 28 -47.94 47.75 -47.97
C GLU A 28 -46.69 46.95 -48.34
N LYS A 29 -46.13 47.13 -49.54
CA LYS A 29 -44.87 46.48 -49.93
C LYS A 29 -43.72 46.91 -49.01
N GLU A 30 -43.57 48.21 -48.75
CA GLU A 30 -42.53 48.75 -47.88
C GLU A 30 -42.71 48.28 -46.42
N ARG A 31 -43.96 48.17 -45.95
CA ARG A 31 -44.29 47.61 -44.62
C ARG A 31 -43.92 46.12 -44.54
N ARG A 32 -44.20 45.34 -45.59
CA ARG A 32 -43.81 43.91 -45.68
C ARG A 32 -42.29 43.74 -45.74
N GLU A 33 -41.56 44.61 -46.45
CA GLU A 33 -40.09 44.59 -46.50
C GLU A 33 -39.48 44.94 -45.13
N LYS A 34 -39.94 46.01 -44.48
CA LYS A 34 -39.52 46.37 -43.11
C LYS A 34 -39.85 45.30 -42.08
N GLU A 35 -41.00 44.63 -42.21
CA GLU A 35 -41.35 43.52 -41.32
C GLU A 35 -40.45 42.30 -41.56
N LYS A 36 -40.14 41.98 -42.81
CA LYS A 36 -39.22 40.89 -43.17
C LYS A 36 -37.81 41.15 -42.63
N GLU A 37 -37.29 42.36 -42.83
CA GLU A 37 -35.99 42.78 -42.31
C GLU A 37 -35.95 42.72 -40.77
N ARG A 38 -37.04 43.11 -40.09
CA ARG A 38 -37.15 43.00 -38.64
C ARG A 38 -37.15 41.54 -38.16
N ARG A 39 -37.84 40.64 -38.87
CA ARG A 39 -37.86 39.19 -38.58
C ARG A 39 -36.48 38.55 -38.81
N GLU A 40 -35.78 38.92 -39.89
CA GLU A 40 -34.42 38.45 -40.18
C GLU A 40 -33.42 38.91 -39.10
N LYS A 41 -33.43 40.20 -38.74
CA LYS A 41 -32.61 40.75 -37.63
C LYS A 41 -32.93 40.13 -36.27
N GLU A 42 -34.20 39.82 -36.00
CA GLU A 42 -34.58 39.13 -34.76
C GLU A 42 -34.07 37.68 -34.72
N LYS A 43 -34.16 36.95 -35.85
CA LYS A 43 -33.61 35.60 -35.99
C LYS A 43 -32.10 35.58 -35.79
N GLU A 44 -31.37 36.48 -36.45
CA GLU A 44 -29.92 36.63 -36.30
C GLU A 44 -29.52 36.95 -34.86
N ARG A 45 -30.27 37.82 -34.17
CA ARG A 45 -30.04 38.12 -32.75
C ARG A 45 -30.25 36.89 -31.85
N ARG A 46 -31.32 36.10 -32.10
CA ARG A 46 -31.59 34.85 -31.36
C ARG A 46 -30.50 33.80 -31.61
N GLU A 47 -30.01 33.67 -32.84
CA GLU A 47 -28.92 32.76 -33.20
C GLU A 47 -27.60 33.17 -32.54
N LYS A 48 -27.22 34.45 -32.60
CA LYS A 48 -26.03 34.99 -31.90
C LYS A 48 -26.12 34.87 -30.39
N GLU A 49 -27.31 35.06 -29.80
CA GLU A 49 -27.51 34.86 -28.36
C GLU A 49 -27.40 33.39 -27.97
N LYS A 50 -27.92 32.47 -28.80
CA LYS A 50 -27.77 31.02 -28.59
C LYS A 50 -26.30 30.59 -28.69
N GLU A 51 -25.59 31.01 -29.73
CA GLU A 51 -24.17 30.72 -29.91
C GLU A 51 -23.31 31.27 -28.76
N ARG A 52 -23.63 32.48 -28.26
CA ARG A 52 -22.98 33.04 -27.07
C ARG A 52 -23.25 32.20 -25.82
N ARG A 53 -24.49 31.79 -25.57
CA ARG A 53 -24.85 30.92 -24.43
C ARG A 53 -24.13 29.56 -24.51
N GLU A 54 -24.10 28.94 -25.69
CA GLU A 54 -23.39 27.67 -25.92
C GLU A 54 -21.88 27.80 -25.68
N LYS A 55 -21.27 28.91 -26.11
CA LYS A 55 -19.85 29.23 -25.81
C LYS A 55 -19.60 29.48 -24.32
N GLU A 56 -20.49 30.19 -23.64
CA GLU A 56 -20.41 30.46 -22.20
C GLU A 56 -20.61 29.18 -21.36
N GLU A 57 -21.44 28.25 -21.82
CA GLU A 57 -21.65 26.93 -21.21
C GLU A 57 -20.45 26.02 -21.42
N LEU A 58 -19.95 25.89 -22.67
CA LEU A 58 -18.74 25.12 -22.98
C LEU A 58 -17.48 25.65 -22.27
N ALA A 59 -17.36 26.97 -22.12
CA ALA A 59 -16.27 27.58 -21.35
C ALA A 59 -16.35 27.24 -19.85
N ARG A 60 -17.57 27.05 -19.31
CA ARG A 60 -17.79 26.63 -17.92
C ARG A 60 -17.52 25.14 -17.72
N GLU A 61 -17.98 24.28 -18.63
CA GLU A 61 -17.71 22.83 -18.56
C GLU A 61 -16.21 22.51 -18.63
N ASN A 62 -15.44 23.35 -19.33
CA ASN A 62 -13.98 23.25 -19.47
C ASN A 62 -13.21 24.15 -18.47
N GLN A 63 -13.85 24.68 -17.43
CA GLN A 63 -13.14 25.33 -16.33
C GLN A 63 -12.74 24.28 -15.27
N PRO A 64 -11.53 24.37 -14.67
CA PRO A 64 -11.19 23.57 -13.50
C PRO A 64 -12.21 23.75 -12.37
N THR A 65 -12.45 22.70 -11.59
CA THR A 65 -13.55 22.64 -10.62
C THR A 65 -13.07 22.87 -9.18
N THR A 66 -13.95 23.40 -8.33
CA THR A 66 -13.72 23.46 -6.87
C THR A 66 -13.86 22.07 -6.24
N LEU A 67 -13.49 21.89 -4.97
CA LEU A 67 -13.69 20.61 -4.27
C LEU A 67 -15.17 20.17 -4.30
N ASP A 68 -16.09 21.06 -3.95
CA ASP A 68 -17.53 20.81 -3.91
C ASP A 68 -18.06 20.39 -5.31
N GLU A 69 -17.67 21.11 -6.37
CA GLU A 69 -18.00 20.76 -7.76
C GLU A 69 -17.36 19.43 -8.21
N TYR A 70 -16.12 19.16 -7.77
CA TYR A 70 -15.39 17.96 -8.14
C TYR A 70 -15.99 16.69 -7.51
N LEU A 71 -16.34 16.75 -6.23
CA LEU A 71 -17.05 15.66 -5.53
C LEU A 71 -18.43 15.40 -6.16
N TRP A 72 -19.13 16.45 -6.59
CA TRP A 72 -20.41 16.31 -7.32
C TRP A 72 -20.19 15.56 -8.63
N ASN A 73 -19.21 16.01 -9.43
CA ASN A 73 -18.88 15.38 -10.70
C ASN A 73 -18.43 13.93 -10.54
N CYS A 74 -17.64 13.60 -9.50
CA CYS A 74 -17.22 12.24 -9.21
C CYS A 74 -18.41 11.34 -8.84
N HIS A 75 -19.31 11.80 -7.97
CA HIS A 75 -20.49 11.02 -7.59
C HIS A 75 -21.46 10.83 -8.76
N THR A 76 -21.87 11.93 -9.42
CA THR A 76 -22.89 11.91 -10.47
C THR A 76 -22.40 11.32 -11.80
N TYR A 77 -21.15 11.55 -12.20
CA TYR A 77 -20.65 11.11 -13.51
C TYR A 77 -19.74 9.88 -13.45
N LEU A 78 -19.08 9.56 -12.32
CA LEU A 78 -18.28 8.34 -12.20
C LEU A 78 -19.06 7.26 -11.45
N TYR A 79 -19.43 7.53 -10.19
CA TYR A 79 -19.95 6.53 -9.27
C TYR A 79 -21.33 6.01 -9.68
N GLN A 80 -22.31 6.91 -9.88
CA GLN A 80 -23.66 6.56 -10.34
C GLN A 80 -23.72 5.93 -11.75
N ASN A 81 -22.62 6.00 -12.53
CA ASN A 81 -22.53 5.36 -13.84
C ASN A 81 -21.99 3.91 -13.78
N PHE A 82 -21.71 3.38 -12.59
CA PHE A 82 -21.34 1.99 -12.38
C PHE A 82 -22.50 1.05 -12.72
N LYS A 83 -22.22 0.00 -13.51
CA LYS A 83 -23.24 -0.97 -13.95
C LYS A 83 -22.78 -2.39 -13.66
N LEU A 84 -23.62 -3.14 -12.96
CA LEU A 84 -23.39 -4.56 -12.68
C LEU A 84 -23.91 -5.47 -13.80
N ALA A 85 -23.24 -6.60 -13.97
CA ALA A 85 -23.75 -7.70 -14.78
C ALA A 85 -24.84 -8.48 -14.04
N ASP A 86 -25.70 -9.17 -14.79
CA ASP A 86 -26.66 -10.11 -14.22
C ASP A 86 -25.96 -11.15 -13.34
N LYS A 87 -26.57 -11.47 -12.19
CA LYS A 87 -26.06 -12.46 -11.21
C LYS A 87 -25.73 -13.83 -11.83
N SER A 88 -26.24 -14.15 -13.03
CA SER A 88 -25.99 -15.38 -13.81
C SER A 88 -24.64 -15.43 -14.56
N ILE A 89 -23.99 -14.29 -14.81
CA ILE A 89 -22.72 -14.18 -15.56
C ILE A 89 -21.53 -13.92 -14.60
N SER A 90 -21.83 -13.55 -13.37
CA SER A 90 -20.84 -13.14 -12.36
C SER A 90 -19.95 -14.28 -11.85
N SER A 91 -18.68 -13.96 -11.55
CA SER A 91 -17.69 -14.95 -11.12
C SER A 91 -18.00 -15.60 -9.75
N THR A 92 -17.99 -16.93 -9.69
CA THR A 92 -18.32 -17.75 -8.50
C THR A 92 -17.14 -18.10 -7.58
N GLY A 93 -15.95 -17.51 -7.78
CA GLY A 93 -14.77 -17.82 -6.96
C GLY A 93 -14.94 -17.35 -5.50
N SER A 94 -14.78 -18.26 -4.53
CA SER A 94 -14.91 -17.92 -3.11
C SER A 94 -13.66 -17.22 -2.54
N THR A 95 -13.86 -16.26 -1.64
CA THR A 95 -12.79 -15.65 -0.85
C THR A 95 -12.21 -16.69 0.11
N ARG A 96 -10.92 -17.04 -0.02
CA ARG A 96 -10.30 -18.09 0.79
C ARG A 96 -9.72 -17.52 2.08
N VAL A 97 -10.36 -17.78 3.20
CA VAL A 97 -9.92 -17.31 4.53
C VAL A 97 -9.40 -18.41 5.47
N ASP A 98 -9.39 -19.67 5.03
CA ASP A 98 -8.91 -20.80 5.84
C ASP A 98 -7.51 -20.55 6.46
N GLY A 99 -7.41 -20.65 7.78
CA GLY A 99 -6.18 -20.46 8.57
C GLY A 99 -5.83 -19.01 8.94
N LYS A 100 -6.64 -18.03 8.53
CA LYS A 100 -6.46 -16.60 8.84
C LYS A 100 -7.06 -16.20 10.17
N PHE A 101 -6.52 -15.15 10.78
CA PHE A 101 -7.14 -14.53 11.95
C PHE A 101 -8.48 -13.90 11.56
N TYR A 102 -9.47 -14.06 12.42
CA TYR A 102 -10.73 -13.35 12.33
C TYR A 102 -11.05 -12.70 13.68
N PRO A 103 -11.77 -11.57 13.73
CA PRO A 103 -12.14 -10.94 15.00
C PRO A 103 -13.32 -11.70 15.64
N MET A 104 -13.43 -11.64 16.97
CA MET A 104 -14.57 -12.22 17.68
C MET A 104 -15.83 -11.37 17.49
N TRP A 105 -15.67 -10.04 17.56
CA TRP A 105 -16.77 -9.07 17.52
C TRP A 105 -16.67 -8.15 16.31
N LEU A 106 -17.81 -7.91 15.67
CA LEU A 106 -18.02 -6.79 14.75
C LEU A 106 -18.69 -5.66 15.53
N ARG A 107 -18.27 -4.40 15.37
CA ARG A 107 -18.98 -3.27 15.99
C ARG A 107 -19.18 -2.11 15.01
N PRO A 108 -20.33 -1.42 15.06
CA PRO A 108 -20.50 -0.16 14.34
C PRO A 108 -19.42 0.85 14.76
N TRP A 109 -18.75 1.47 13.79
CA TRP A 109 -17.71 2.45 14.08
C TRP A 109 -18.30 3.85 14.30
N SER A 110 -19.20 3.99 15.27
CA SER A 110 -19.97 5.23 15.51
C SER A 110 -19.09 6.47 15.64
N LYS A 111 -17.92 6.36 16.30
CA LYS A 111 -16.95 7.47 16.39
C LYS A 111 -16.54 8.05 15.03
N PHE A 112 -16.42 7.22 13.99
CA PHE A 112 -16.19 7.70 12.62
C PHE A 112 -17.41 8.42 12.06
N ALA A 113 -18.58 7.81 12.20
CA ALA A 113 -19.85 8.35 11.72
C ALA A 113 -20.25 9.69 12.37
N ASP A 114 -20.01 9.84 13.67
CA ASP A 114 -20.46 10.96 14.50
C ASP A 114 -19.48 12.14 14.49
N SER A 115 -18.18 11.88 14.31
CA SER A 115 -17.15 12.91 14.55
C SER A 115 -15.95 12.87 13.60
N LEU A 116 -15.26 11.73 13.46
CA LEU A 116 -13.97 11.70 12.75
C LEU A 116 -14.13 12.01 11.25
N ARG A 117 -15.22 11.52 10.60
CA ARG A 117 -15.48 11.84 9.19
C ARG A 117 -15.59 13.34 8.98
N GLN A 118 -16.38 14.06 9.80
CA GLN A 118 -16.49 15.53 9.69
C GLN A 118 -15.15 16.22 9.98
N GLN A 119 -14.46 15.83 11.04
CA GLN A 119 -13.19 16.46 11.44
C GLN A 119 -12.11 16.34 10.36
N GLN A 120 -11.99 15.18 9.71
CA GLN A 120 -11.01 14.98 8.64
C GLN A 120 -11.48 15.62 7.33
N PHE A 121 -12.78 15.58 7.02
CA PHE A 121 -13.33 16.24 5.83
C PHE A 121 -13.18 17.77 5.86
N GLU A 122 -13.40 18.42 7.02
CA GLU A 122 -13.17 19.87 7.17
C GLU A 122 -11.69 20.26 7.01
N VAL A 123 -10.74 19.38 7.31
CA VAL A 123 -9.32 19.61 7.02
C VAL A 123 -9.08 19.60 5.50
N ILE A 124 -9.66 18.64 4.77
CA ILE A 124 -9.57 18.56 3.30
C ILE A 124 -10.23 19.79 2.67
N LYS A 125 -11.42 20.16 3.14
CA LYS A 125 -12.18 21.33 2.66
C LYS A 125 -11.46 22.64 2.94
N GLY A 126 -10.93 22.82 4.15
CA GLY A 126 -10.11 23.97 4.52
C GLY A 126 -8.82 24.08 3.71
N ALA A 127 -8.22 22.95 3.31
CA ALA A 127 -7.05 22.91 2.43
C ALA A 127 -7.38 23.37 0.99
N CYS A 128 -8.47 22.86 0.42
CA CYS A 128 -8.84 23.18 -0.96
C CYS A 128 -9.49 24.56 -1.10
N GLY A 129 -10.14 25.05 -0.03
CA GLY A 129 -10.89 26.29 -0.02
C GLY A 129 -11.92 26.34 -1.15
N ASN A 130 -12.06 27.51 -1.76
CA ASN A 130 -12.88 27.71 -2.96
C ASN A 130 -12.02 27.74 -4.24
N GLU A 131 -10.82 27.18 -4.21
CA GLU A 131 -9.90 27.20 -5.36
C GLU A 131 -10.31 26.18 -6.42
N ARG A 132 -10.13 26.54 -7.70
CA ARG A 132 -10.48 25.72 -8.85
C ARG A 132 -9.29 24.84 -9.26
N LEU A 133 -9.10 23.77 -8.49
CA LEU A 133 -7.90 22.92 -8.50
C LEU A 133 -8.06 21.63 -9.30
N PHE A 134 -9.30 21.17 -9.50
CA PHE A 134 -9.58 19.81 -9.96
C PHE A 134 -10.01 19.74 -11.43
N ASN A 135 -10.06 18.51 -11.95
CA ASN A 135 -10.40 18.23 -13.34
C ASN A 135 -11.74 18.88 -13.77
N GLN A 136 -11.77 19.27 -15.04
CA GLN A 136 -12.92 19.91 -15.68
C GLN A 136 -14.12 18.95 -15.72
N GLN A 137 -15.34 19.51 -15.71
CA GLN A 137 -16.57 18.71 -15.74
C GLN A 137 -16.65 17.83 -16.99
N SER A 138 -16.18 18.35 -18.14
CA SER A 138 -16.04 17.62 -19.40
C SER A 138 -15.20 16.35 -19.23
N THR A 139 -13.99 16.46 -18.65
CA THR A 139 -13.09 15.33 -18.37
C THR A 139 -13.77 14.25 -17.53
N THR A 140 -14.38 14.62 -16.40
CA THR A 140 -15.05 13.65 -15.51
C THR A 140 -16.25 12.98 -16.21
N ARG A 141 -16.97 13.71 -17.06
CA ARG A 141 -18.07 13.15 -17.88
C ARG A 141 -17.57 12.15 -18.93
N ASP A 142 -16.43 12.41 -19.56
CA ASP A 142 -15.83 11.50 -20.55
C ASP A 142 -15.27 10.22 -19.92
N ILE A 143 -14.63 10.33 -18.74
CA ILE A 143 -14.27 9.17 -17.93
C ILE A 143 -15.52 8.36 -17.55
N GLY A 144 -16.58 9.05 -17.12
CA GLY A 144 -17.89 8.45 -16.81
C GLY A 144 -18.51 7.67 -17.98
N ARG A 145 -18.42 8.20 -19.20
CA ARG A 145 -18.82 7.49 -20.43
C ARG A 145 -18.03 6.19 -20.58
N SER A 146 -16.71 6.22 -20.39
CA SER A 146 -15.86 5.01 -20.45
C SER A 146 -16.16 3.98 -19.35
N ILE A 147 -16.57 4.40 -18.14
CA ILE A 147 -17.03 3.51 -17.08
C ILE A 147 -18.34 2.85 -17.51
N SER A 148 -19.33 3.66 -17.92
CA SER A 148 -20.70 3.21 -18.25
C SER A 148 -20.80 2.22 -19.42
N ALA A 149 -19.73 2.11 -20.22
CA ALA A 149 -19.57 1.19 -21.34
C ALA A 149 -19.05 -0.20 -20.93
N LYS A 150 -18.47 -0.34 -19.71
CA LYS A 150 -17.94 -1.60 -19.17
C LYS A 150 -18.87 -2.10 -18.07
N VAL A 151 -19.55 -3.22 -18.31
CA VAL A 151 -20.39 -3.86 -17.28
C VAL A 151 -19.53 -4.70 -16.34
N ALA A 152 -19.65 -4.49 -15.04
CA ALA A 152 -18.84 -5.15 -14.03
C ALA A 152 -19.40 -6.55 -13.69
N ALA A 153 -18.72 -7.58 -14.21
CA ALA A 153 -19.05 -9.01 -13.99
C ALA A 153 -18.06 -9.77 -13.08
N ASN A 154 -16.92 -9.15 -12.75
CA ASN A 154 -15.83 -9.79 -12.00
C ASN A 154 -15.01 -8.78 -11.19
N GLU A 155 -14.12 -9.29 -10.34
CA GLU A 155 -13.24 -8.48 -9.47
C GLU A 155 -12.35 -7.52 -10.26
N SER A 156 -11.83 -7.91 -11.44
CA SER A 156 -10.99 -7.05 -12.28
C SER A 156 -11.75 -5.84 -12.84
N ALA A 157 -13.05 -5.98 -13.12
CA ALA A 157 -13.90 -4.87 -13.56
C ALA A 157 -14.21 -3.90 -12.41
N VAL A 158 -14.41 -4.41 -11.18
CA VAL A 158 -14.52 -3.56 -9.98
C VAL A 158 -13.20 -2.86 -9.69
N THR A 159 -12.06 -3.56 -9.77
CA THR A 159 -10.71 -2.99 -9.61
C THR A 159 -10.48 -1.81 -10.56
N TYR A 160 -10.87 -1.93 -11.84
CA TYR A 160 -10.79 -0.82 -12.79
C TYR A 160 -11.71 0.33 -12.43
N PHE A 161 -12.94 0.05 -12.00
CA PHE A 161 -13.88 1.08 -11.58
C PHE A 161 -13.36 1.86 -10.36
N GLU A 162 -12.95 1.17 -9.30
CA GLU A 162 -12.49 1.82 -8.06
C GLU A 162 -11.28 2.71 -8.33
N LYS A 163 -10.29 2.24 -9.10
CA LYS A 163 -9.12 3.07 -9.45
C LYS A 163 -9.50 4.39 -10.11
N VAL A 164 -10.43 4.34 -11.07
CA VAL A 164 -10.80 5.49 -11.88
C VAL A 164 -11.86 6.38 -11.19
N ALA A 165 -12.75 5.80 -10.39
CA ALA A 165 -13.89 6.48 -9.77
C ALA A 165 -13.68 6.89 -8.32
N THR A 166 -12.76 6.23 -7.59
CA THR A 166 -12.43 6.54 -6.19
C THR A 166 -10.95 6.89 -6.01
N GLU A 167 -10.01 6.05 -6.41
CA GLU A 167 -8.57 6.27 -6.10
C GLU A 167 -7.96 7.47 -6.85
N ASP A 168 -8.15 7.59 -8.17
CA ASP A 168 -7.65 8.71 -8.97
C ASP A 168 -8.15 10.08 -8.46
N PRO A 169 -9.46 10.26 -8.14
CA PRO A 169 -9.95 11.45 -7.45
C PRO A 169 -9.31 11.70 -6.08
N ILE A 170 -9.07 10.65 -5.29
CA ILE A 170 -8.42 10.79 -3.98
C ILE A 170 -6.95 11.20 -4.16
N ILE A 171 -6.23 10.62 -5.11
CA ILE A 171 -4.86 11.01 -5.47
C ILE A 171 -4.83 12.49 -5.91
N ALA A 172 -5.82 12.96 -6.67
CA ALA A 172 -5.92 14.37 -7.06
C ALA A 172 -6.10 15.31 -5.85
N ILE A 173 -6.92 14.90 -4.87
CA ILE A 173 -7.08 15.62 -3.59
C ILE A 173 -5.78 15.61 -2.79
N PHE A 174 -5.16 14.44 -2.59
CA PHE A 174 -3.96 14.31 -1.76
C PHE A 174 -2.75 15.05 -2.34
N LYS A 175 -2.59 15.11 -3.67
CA LYS A 175 -1.56 15.96 -4.32
C LYS A 175 -1.65 17.44 -3.94
N HIS A 176 -2.85 17.97 -3.67
CA HIS A 176 -3.00 19.34 -3.16
C HIS A 176 -2.64 19.43 -1.68
N LEU A 177 -3.03 18.44 -0.87
CA LEU A 177 -2.67 18.35 0.56
C LEU A 177 -1.14 18.26 0.75
N GLU A 178 -0.44 17.55 -0.13
CA GLU A 178 1.03 17.47 -0.20
C GLU A 178 1.68 18.85 -0.44
N GLY A 179 1.01 19.76 -1.15
CA GLY A 179 1.46 21.15 -1.30
C GLY A 179 1.52 21.91 0.03
N GLN A 180 0.75 21.51 1.05
CA GLN A 180 0.51 22.30 2.25
C GLN A 180 1.39 21.87 3.43
N GLU A 181 2.34 22.73 3.81
CA GLU A 181 3.29 22.48 4.90
C GLU A 181 2.60 22.23 6.25
N ALA A 182 1.50 22.94 6.55
CA ALA A 182 0.73 22.75 7.78
C ALA A 182 0.13 21.33 7.88
N ILE A 183 -0.38 20.80 6.77
CA ILE A 183 -1.00 19.46 6.70
C ILE A 183 0.08 18.38 6.73
N ARG A 184 1.14 18.53 5.93
CA ARG A 184 2.32 17.66 5.97
C ARG A 184 2.94 17.57 7.36
N THR A 185 2.98 18.68 8.10
CA THR A 185 3.48 18.72 9.49
C THR A 185 2.51 18.03 10.46
N LYS A 186 1.20 18.29 10.37
CA LYS A 186 0.18 17.68 11.24
C LYS A 186 0.14 16.15 11.10
N TYR A 187 0.10 15.64 9.86
CA TYR A 187 -0.05 14.21 9.55
C TYR A 187 1.27 13.49 9.24
N ARG A 188 2.41 14.20 9.32
CA ARG A 188 3.78 13.68 9.15
C ARG A 188 3.99 12.87 7.86
N PHE A 189 3.47 13.37 6.74
CA PHE A 189 3.66 12.80 5.41
C PHE A 189 4.12 13.86 4.38
N ASN A 190 4.67 13.39 3.27
CA ASN A 190 5.09 14.17 2.10
C ASN A 190 4.42 13.70 0.80
N ASP A 191 3.93 12.46 0.76
CA ASP A 191 3.41 11.75 -0.42
C ASP A 191 2.53 10.59 0.10
N LEU A 192 1.34 10.38 -0.48
CA LEU A 192 0.51 9.19 -0.24
C LEU A 192 0.13 8.52 -1.57
N ARG A 193 0.48 7.23 -1.71
CA ARG A 193 0.18 6.44 -2.91
C ARG A 193 -0.57 5.16 -2.59
N PHE A 194 -1.53 4.84 -3.44
CA PHE A 194 -1.99 3.46 -3.63
C PHE A 194 -0.89 2.67 -4.33
N SER A 195 -0.80 1.37 -4.05
CA SER A 195 0.22 0.51 -4.67
C SER A 195 -0.35 -0.88 -4.92
N ASP A 196 -0.25 -1.30 -6.18
CA ASP A 196 -0.83 -2.53 -6.69
C ASP A 196 0.19 -3.66 -6.63
N ASN A 197 -0.06 -4.63 -5.74
CA ASN A 197 0.84 -5.74 -5.42
C ASN A 197 2.16 -5.31 -4.73
N GLY A 198 2.69 -6.19 -3.87
CA GLY A 198 4.00 -6.04 -3.21
C GLY A 198 5.25 -6.03 -4.13
N ARG A 199 5.09 -5.77 -5.44
CA ARG A 199 6.17 -5.60 -6.42
C ARG A 199 6.56 -4.14 -6.62
N GLU A 200 5.68 -3.17 -6.43
CA GLU A 200 6.02 -1.74 -6.60
C GLU A 200 6.99 -1.21 -5.53
N ILE A 201 7.11 -1.90 -4.40
CA ILE A 201 8.20 -1.72 -3.45
C ILE A 201 9.58 -1.83 -4.14
N THR A 202 9.68 -2.53 -5.29
CA THR A 202 10.93 -2.72 -6.04
C THR A 202 11.23 -1.66 -7.10
N GLN A 203 10.31 -0.76 -7.44
CA GLN A 203 10.50 0.20 -8.53
C GLN A 203 9.83 1.56 -8.26
N SER A 204 10.62 2.55 -7.82
CA SER A 204 10.45 3.97 -8.23
C SER A 204 11.49 4.89 -7.57
N THR A 205 12.45 5.37 -8.36
CA THR A 205 12.93 6.76 -8.34
C THR A 205 13.51 7.07 -9.72
N GLY A 206 12.74 7.75 -10.57
CA GLY A 206 13.13 8.11 -11.94
C GLY A 206 12.05 8.99 -12.58
N GLY A 207 12.45 10.13 -13.14
CA GLY A 207 11.55 11.22 -13.51
C GLY A 207 10.49 10.88 -14.57
N SER A 208 9.37 11.60 -14.47
CA SER A 208 8.25 11.55 -15.42
C SER A 208 8.65 12.03 -16.82
N GLN A 209 8.31 11.27 -17.86
CA GLN A 209 7.89 11.77 -19.17
C GLN A 209 7.07 10.69 -19.90
N PRO A 210 6.09 11.06 -20.75
CA PRO A 210 5.22 10.09 -21.40
C PRO A 210 5.94 9.42 -22.58
N ALA A 211 5.98 8.09 -22.59
CA ALA A 211 6.34 7.34 -23.79
C ALA A 211 5.10 7.24 -24.69
N ASN A 212 5.25 7.64 -25.95
CA ASN A 212 4.16 7.68 -26.93
C ASN A 212 3.53 6.31 -27.15
N GLU A 213 2.22 6.31 -27.41
CA GLU A 213 1.54 5.20 -28.09
C GLU A 213 2.08 5.08 -29.51
N GLU A 214 2.83 4.01 -29.82
CA GLU A 214 2.95 3.36 -31.14
C GLU A 214 3.99 2.22 -31.08
N ASP A 215 3.57 1.02 -30.67
CA ASP A 215 4.05 -0.21 -31.31
C ASP A 215 3.05 -1.37 -31.13
N LEU A 216 2.74 -2.07 -32.23
CA LEU A 216 1.84 -3.22 -32.29
C LEU A 216 2.66 -4.48 -32.56
N GLY A 217 3.18 -5.10 -31.50
CA GLY A 217 3.94 -6.35 -31.55
C GLY A 217 3.32 -7.47 -30.73
N ASP A 218 2.62 -8.40 -31.39
CA ASP A 218 2.16 -9.66 -30.79
C ASP A 218 3.34 -10.61 -30.60
N ASP A 219 3.74 -10.86 -29.34
CA ASP A 219 4.75 -11.89 -29.02
C ASP A 219 4.34 -12.68 -27.77
N ARG A 220 3.39 -13.60 -27.97
CA ARG A 220 2.98 -14.60 -26.97
C ARG A 220 4.09 -15.64 -26.78
N PRO A 221 4.61 -15.89 -25.57
CA PRO A 221 5.57 -16.97 -25.36
C PRO A 221 4.92 -18.35 -25.55
N GLU A 222 5.25 -19.01 -26.64
CA GLU A 222 4.70 -20.32 -27.03
C GLU A 222 4.93 -21.40 -25.96
N ARG A 223 3.83 -21.93 -25.40
CA ARG A 223 3.85 -23.24 -24.74
C ARG A 223 4.00 -24.33 -25.79
N ARG A 224 5.22 -24.85 -25.96
CA ARG A 224 5.51 -26.00 -26.83
C ARG A 224 4.56 -27.17 -26.52
N LEU A 225 3.74 -27.55 -27.50
CA LEU A 225 2.96 -28.77 -27.46
C LEU A 225 3.88 -30.00 -27.33
N ARG A 226 3.60 -30.84 -26.34
CA ARG A 226 3.89 -32.28 -26.41
C ARG A 226 2.59 -33.04 -26.25
N THR A 227 1.98 -33.37 -27.39
CA THR A 227 0.83 -34.27 -27.47
C THR A 227 1.25 -35.71 -27.21
N GLY A 228 0.61 -36.35 -26.24
CA GLY A 228 0.73 -37.77 -25.94
C GLY A 228 -0.47 -38.20 -25.11
N PRO A 229 -1.34 -39.09 -25.61
CA PRO A 229 -2.56 -39.45 -24.89
C PRO A 229 -2.26 -40.57 -23.89
N ASN A 230 -2.42 -40.30 -22.58
CA ASN A 230 -3.10 -41.26 -21.69
C ASN A 230 -3.34 -40.73 -20.27
N LYS A 231 -4.51 -41.12 -19.74
CA LYS A 231 -4.93 -41.25 -18.34
C LYS A 231 -4.48 -40.18 -17.32
N ARG A 232 -5.50 -39.47 -16.83
CA ARG A 232 -5.53 -38.75 -15.56
C ARG A 232 -4.89 -39.59 -14.45
N VAL A 233 -3.86 -39.03 -13.81
CA VAL A 233 -3.55 -39.30 -12.41
C VAL A 233 -3.46 -37.93 -11.76
N ALA A 234 -4.44 -37.58 -10.93
CA ALA A 234 -4.38 -36.36 -10.15
C ALA A 234 -3.35 -36.59 -9.04
N SER A 235 -2.10 -36.15 -9.27
CA SER A 235 -1.15 -36.07 -8.17
C SER A 235 -1.64 -34.98 -7.23
N GLU A 236 -2.10 -35.36 -6.04
CA GLU A 236 -2.40 -34.45 -4.94
C GLU A 236 -1.12 -33.79 -4.39
N GLN A 237 -0.44 -33.02 -5.22
CA GLN A 237 0.45 -31.99 -4.71
C GLN A 237 -0.44 -31.00 -3.96
N ARG A 238 -0.41 -31.07 -2.63
CA ARG A 238 -0.88 -30.02 -1.73
C ARG A 238 -0.12 -28.74 -2.08
N VAL A 239 -0.66 -27.98 -3.04
CA VAL A 239 -0.24 -26.61 -3.34
C VAL A 239 -0.56 -25.81 -2.09
N LYS A 240 0.44 -25.63 -1.22
CA LYS A 240 0.34 -24.73 -0.08
C LYS A 240 -0.18 -23.39 -0.60
N PRO A 241 -1.16 -22.75 0.07
CA PRO A 241 -1.66 -21.46 -0.37
C PRO A 241 -0.50 -20.48 -0.50
N ARG A 242 -0.54 -19.65 -1.55
CA ARG A 242 0.44 -18.56 -1.71
C ARG A 242 0.34 -17.64 -0.48
N PRO A 243 1.45 -16.98 -0.07
CA PRO A 243 1.37 -15.93 0.93
C PRO A 243 0.27 -14.95 0.55
N THR A 244 -0.63 -14.66 1.48
CA THR A 244 -1.79 -13.83 1.21
C THR A 244 -1.35 -12.37 1.18
N ILE A 245 -1.35 -11.79 -0.02
CA ILE A 245 -1.02 -10.37 -0.23
C ILE A 245 -2.35 -9.66 -0.52
N PRO A 246 -2.64 -8.51 0.11
CA PRO A 246 -3.80 -7.69 -0.25
C PRO A 246 -3.74 -7.27 -1.72
N ASP A 247 -4.91 -6.96 -2.30
CA ASP A 247 -4.95 -6.36 -3.65
C ASP A 247 -4.10 -5.08 -3.71
N GLY A 248 -4.12 -4.27 -2.64
CA GLY A 248 -3.21 -3.14 -2.50
C GLY A 248 -3.03 -2.59 -1.08
N PHE A 249 -2.18 -1.58 -0.97
CA PHE A 249 -1.86 -0.90 0.29
C PHE A 249 -1.53 0.58 0.07
N GLY A 250 -1.83 1.41 1.07
CA GLY A 250 -1.46 2.82 1.08
C GLY A 250 -0.03 3.01 1.59
N LEU A 251 0.89 3.43 0.71
CA LEU A 251 2.24 3.83 1.06
C LEU A 251 2.29 5.34 1.32
N ARG A 252 2.63 5.74 2.55
CA ARG A 252 3.02 7.12 2.84
C ARG A 252 4.55 7.24 2.84
N THR A 253 5.05 8.34 2.31
CA THR A 253 6.44 8.78 2.51
C THR A 253 6.43 9.85 3.59
N ARG A 254 7.24 9.72 4.66
CA ARG A 254 7.35 10.76 5.71
C ARG A 254 8.30 11.88 5.28
N PRO A 255 8.37 13.02 6.00
CA PRO A 255 9.34 14.08 5.74
C PRO A 255 10.81 13.66 5.67
N GLY A 256 11.20 12.55 6.32
CA GLY A 256 12.55 11.98 6.25
C GLY A 256 12.86 11.15 5.00
N GLY A 257 11.88 10.95 4.11
CA GLY A 257 12.01 10.10 2.91
C GLY A 257 11.76 8.61 3.16
N ASP A 258 11.55 8.19 4.40
CA ASP A 258 11.19 6.82 4.75
C ASP A 258 9.74 6.49 4.33
N LYS A 259 9.56 5.34 3.69
CA LYS A 259 8.23 4.84 3.29
C LYS A 259 7.69 3.87 4.34
N SER A 260 6.41 4.02 4.66
CA SER A 260 5.68 3.11 5.56
C SER A 260 4.26 2.92 5.06
N MET A 261 3.62 1.81 5.45
CA MET A 261 2.20 1.60 5.17
C MET A 261 1.34 2.47 6.11
N ALA A 262 0.21 2.94 5.61
CA ALA A 262 -0.82 3.63 6.39
C ALA A 262 -2.09 2.75 6.54
N PHE A 263 -2.47 2.05 5.47
CA PHE A 263 -3.66 1.18 5.41
C PHE A 263 -3.45 0.03 4.40
N VAL A 264 -4.32 -0.99 4.47
CA VAL A 264 -4.44 -2.10 3.51
C VAL A 264 -5.86 -2.16 2.95
N TYR A 265 -6.04 -2.70 1.75
CA TYR A 265 -7.36 -2.85 1.15
C TYR A 265 -7.47 -4.06 0.23
N ASP A 266 -8.71 -4.46 -0.04
CA ASP A 266 -9.07 -5.56 -0.93
C ASP A 266 -10.28 -5.14 -1.77
N TYR A 267 -10.24 -5.41 -3.08
CA TYR A 267 -11.41 -5.24 -3.94
C TYR A 267 -12.25 -6.52 -3.89
N LYS A 268 -13.57 -6.39 -3.97
CA LYS A 268 -14.48 -7.54 -4.08
C LYS A 268 -15.47 -7.29 -5.20
N ALA A 269 -15.86 -8.34 -5.90
CA ALA A 269 -16.95 -8.22 -6.85
C ALA A 269 -18.23 -7.82 -6.11
N ALA A 270 -18.99 -6.85 -6.63
CA ALA A 270 -20.13 -6.26 -5.93
C ALA A 270 -21.16 -7.29 -5.45
N HIS A 271 -21.36 -8.38 -6.21
CA HIS A 271 -22.29 -9.46 -5.81
C HIS A 271 -21.83 -10.28 -4.60
N LYS A 272 -20.57 -10.15 -4.16
CA LYS A 272 -20.07 -10.74 -2.90
C LYS A 272 -20.30 -9.85 -1.68
N VAL A 273 -20.32 -8.54 -1.88
CA VAL A 273 -20.49 -7.53 -0.81
C VAL A 273 -21.64 -6.61 -1.24
N ALA A 274 -22.78 -7.23 -1.54
CA ALA A 274 -23.93 -6.56 -2.13
C ALA A 274 -24.48 -5.49 -1.18
N ALA A 275 -24.68 -4.27 -1.69
CA ALA A 275 -25.12 -3.12 -0.89
C ALA A 275 -26.36 -3.41 -0.04
N GLU A 276 -27.33 -4.13 -0.61
CA GLU A 276 -28.59 -4.56 0.02
C GLU A 276 -28.39 -5.37 1.32
N HIS A 277 -27.27 -6.08 1.48
CA HIS A 277 -26.97 -6.90 2.67
C HIS A 277 -25.94 -6.23 3.61
N VAL A 278 -25.19 -5.23 3.15
CA VAL A 278 -24.05 -4.65 3.88
C VAL A 278 -24.45 -4.04 5.22
N LYS A 279 -25.48 -3.19 5.23
CA LYS A 279 -25.92 -2.50 6.46
C LYS A 279 -26.51 -3.47 7.50
N LEU A 280 -27.16 -4.54 7.04
CA LEU A 280 -27.71 -5.60 7.91
C LEU A 280 -26.60 -6.48 8.51
N ALA A 281 -25.66 -6.94 7.69
CA ALA A 281 -24.56 -7.78 8.17
C ALA A 281 -23.63 -7.05 9.16
N VAL A 282 -23.37 -5.75 8.94
CA VAL A 282 -22.52 -4.94 9.84
C VAL A 282 -23.23 -4.58 11.16
N ALA A 283 -24.56 -4.69 11.23
CA ALA A 283 -25.31 -4.51 12.47
C ALA A 283 -25.27 -5.73 13.41
N LYS A 284 -24.88 -6.92 12.92
CA LYS A 284 -24.73 -8.13 13.73
C LYS A 284 -23.37 -8.13 14.45
N GLU A 285 -23.34 -7.87 15.77
CA GLU A 285 -22.07 -7.90 16.51
C GLU A 285 -21.41 -9.30 16.54
N THR A 286 -22.25 -10.33 16.49
CA THR A 286 -21.92 -11.76 16.51
C THR A 286 -21.67 -12.38 15.13
N LEU A 287 -21.67 -11.59 14.04
CA LEU A 287 -21.62 -12.05 12.64
C LEU A 287 -20.63 -13.20 12.39
N PHE A 288 -19.38 -13.05 12.87
CA PHE A 288 -18.34 -14.04 12.64
C PHE A 288 -18.62 -15.35 13.36
N MET A 289 -19.12 -15.30 14.59
CA MET A 289 -19.42 -16.49 15.39
C MET A 289 -20.63 -17.24 14.85
N GLU A 290 -21.70 -16.53 14.45
CA GLU A 290 -22.86 -17.11 13.77
C GLU A 290 -22.46 -17.84 12.49
N VAL A 291 -21.67 -17.18 11.62
CA VAL A 291 -21.23 -17.78 10.35
C VAL A 291 -20.36 -19.01 10.59
N ILE A 292 -19.47 -18.97 11.59
CA ILE A 292 -18.61 -20.10 11.96
C ILE A 292 -19.43 -21.27 12.53
N GLU A 293 -20.40 -21.03 13.42
CA GLU A 293 -21.27 -22.07 13.95
C GLU A 293 -22.10 -22.71 12.83
N GLN A 294 -22.65 -21.91 11.92
CA GLN A 294 -23.47 -22.41 10.82
C GLN A 294 -22.64 -23.14 9.75
N LEU A 295 -21.38 -22.75 9.50
CA LEU A 295 -20.46 -23.50 8.63
C LEU A 295 -20.03 -24.85 9.24
N ASN A 296 -19.88 -24.91 10.57
CA ASN A 296 -19.54 -26.15 11.28
C ASN A 296 -20.77 -27.03 11.57
N SER A 297 -21.97 -26.46 11.50
CA SER A 297 -23.24 -27.18 11.66
C SER A 297 -23.66 -27.92 10.39
N ASN A 298 -23.97 -29.21 10.50
CA ASN A 298 -24.59 -30.01 9.43
C ASN A 298 -26.09 -29.66 9.18
N LYS A 299 -26.53 -28.44 9.53
CA LYS A 299 -27.93 -28.00 9.41
C LYS A 299 -28.19 -27.53 7.96
N SER A 300 -29.15 -28.15 7.28
CA SER A 300 -29.55 -27.76 5.92
C SER A 300 -30.53 -26.60 5.94
N THR A 301 -30.04 -25.35 5.88
CA THR A 301 -30.85 -24.15 5.64
C THR A 301 -31.44 -24.16 4.22
N ILE A 302 -32.71 -23.74 4.05
CA ILE A 302 -33.45 -23.80 2.78
C ILE A 302 -34.04 -22.42 2.44
N GLY A 303 -34.11 -22.07 1.15
CA GLY A 303 -34.83 -20.88 0.69
C GLY A 303 -34.10 -19.57 1.02
N ALA A 304 -34.86 -18.55 1.43
CA ALA A 304 -34.36 -17.19 1.63
C ALA A 304 -33.29 -17.09 2.74
N GLU A 305 -33.43 -17.86 3.82
CA GLU A 305 -32.44 -17.94 4.91
C GLU A 305 -31.06 -18.36 4.39
N LEU A 306 -31.00 -19.22 3.37
CA LEU A 306 -29.76 -19.66 2.75
C LEU A 306 -29.13 -18.58 1.87
N GLU A 307 -29.93 -17.68 1.27
CA GLU A 307 -29.42 -16.52 0.52
C GLU A 307 -28.86 -15.46 1.47
N GLN A 308 -29.59 -15.13 2.54
CA GLN A 308 -29.12 -14.23 3.61
C GLN A 308 -27.81 -14.73 4.23
N PHE A 309 -27.77 -16.00 4.66
CA PHE A 309 -26.56 -16.61 5.21
C PHE A 309 -25.38 -16.57 4.22
N ARG A 310 -25.62 -16.79 2.92
CA ARG A 310 -24.55 -16.69 1.91
C ARG A 310 -24.02 -15.27 1.78
N ALA A 311 -24.87 -14.25 1.82
CA ALA A 311 -24.45 -12.86 1.77
C ALA A 311 -23.64 -12.48 3.03
N GLU A 312 -24.16 -12.81 4.21
CA GLU A 312 -23.48 -12.63 5.50
C GLU A 312 -22.13 -13.34 5.54
N ALA A 313 -22.05 -14.59 5.09
CA ALA A 313 -20.79 -15.34 5.02
C ALA A 313 -19.78 -14.72 4.04
N GLN A 314 -20.20 -14.20 2.88
CA GLN A 314 -19.28 -13.50 1.97
C GLN A 314 -18.76 -12.19 2.57
N ILE A 315 -19.60 -11.43 3.28
CA ILE A 315 -19.22 -10.20 3.98
C ILE A 315 -18.26 -10.52 5.14
N ALA A 316 -18.58 -11.53 5.97
CA ALA A 316 -17.71 -12.00 7.05
C ALA A 316 -16.34 -12.47 6.51
N MET A 317 -16.31 -13.26 5.42
CA MET A 317 -15.04 -13.66 4.79
C MET A 317 -14.27 -12.47 4.21
N ALA A 318 -14.94 -11.44 3.67
CA ALA A 318 -14.26 -10.24 3.19
C ALA A 318 -13.67 -9.39 4.34
N LEU A 319 -14.39 -9.26 5.46
CA LEU A 319 -13.92 -8.57 6.67
C LEU A 319 -12.75 -9.32 7.32
N THR A 320 -12.87 -10.63 7.53
CA THR A 320 -11.79 -11.53 7.98
C THR A 320 -10.55 -11.39 7.10
N GLN A 321 -10.74 -11.34 5.78
CA GLN A 321 -9.65 -11.21 4.81
C GLN A 321 -8.84 -9.92 5.00
N VAL A 322 -9.50 -8.76 5.20
CA VAL A 322 -8.81 -7.48 5.42
C VAL A 322 -8.26 -7.37 6.85
N PHE A 323 -8.98 -7.87 7.85
CA PHE A 323 -8.52 -7.90 9.22
C PHE A 323 -7.23 -8.71 9.40
N ASP A 324 -7.13 -9.90 8.78
CA ASP A 324 -5.89 -10.69 8.76
C ASP A 324 -4.72 -9.91 8.14
N TYR A 325 -4.95 -9.10 7.10
CA TYR A 325 -3.93 -8.19 6.59
C TYR A 325 -3.58 -7.09 7.59
N MET A 326 -4.56 -6.45 8.21
CA MET A 326 -4.34 -5.38 9.19
C MET A 326 -3.46 -5.86 10.35
N VAL A 327 -3.71 -7.08 10.86
CA VAL A 327 -2.88 -7.76 11.86
C VAL A 327 -1.48 -8.08 11.31
N ASN A 328 -1.37 -8.82 10.20
CA ASN A 328 -0.08 -9.31 9.68
C ASN A 328 0.85 -8.20 9.14
N TYR A 329 0.30 -7.08 8.65
CA TYR A 329 1.03 -5.90 8.21
C TYR A 329 1.11 -4.81 9.29
N GLY A 330 0.49 -5.02 10.44
CA GLY A 330 0.55 -4.13 11.60
C GLY A 330 -0.08 -2.75 11.39
N VAL A 331 -1.08 -2.60 10.52
CA VAL A 331 -1.78 -1.32 10.27
C VAL A 331 -3.13 -1.30 10.98
N ALA A 332 -3.54 -0.16 11.53
CA ALA A 332 -4.79 -0.04 12.30
C ALA A 332 -6.05 0.19 11.45
N TYR A 333 -5.87 0.50 10.16
CA TYR A 333 -6.94 0.90 9.24
C TYR A 333 -6.89 0.10 7.95
N GLY A 334 -8.07 -0.10 7.35
CA GLY A 334 -8.21 -0.67 6.02
C GLY A 334 -9.60 -0.42 5.45
N TYR A 335 -9.84 -0.90 4.23
CA TYR A 335 -11.18 -0.90 3.64
C TYR A 335 -11.40 -2.06 2.68
N ILE A 336 -12.67 -2.36 2.42
CA ILE A 336 -13.10 -3.25 1.34
C ILE A 336 -13.89 -2.40 0.34
N ALA A 337 -13.56 -2.51 -0.93
CA ALA A 337 -14.21 -1.77 -2.00
C ALA A 337 -14.92 -2.72 -2.99
N ALA A 338 -16.21 -2.48 -3.23
CA ALA A 338 -17.08 -3.39 -3.95
C ALA A 338 -17.96 -2.70 -5.00
N GLY A 339 -17.56 -1.53 -5.50
CA GLY A 339 -18.21 -0.79 -6.57
C GLY A 339 -19.46 -0.01 -6.12
N GLN A 340 -20.46 -0.68 -5.54
CA GLN A 340 -21.64 -0.02 -4.98
C GLN A 340 -21.50 0.30 -3.48
N SER A 341 -20.67 -0.47 -2.77
CA SER A 341 -20.48 -0.37 -1.31
C SER A 341 -19.00 -0.29 -0.94
N LEU A 342 -18.72 0.38 0.18
CA LEU A 342 -17.41 0.45 0.81
C LEU A 342 -17.55 0.08 2.29
N LEU A 343 -16.69 -0.78 2.80
CA LEU A 343 -16.61 -1.10 4.23
C LEU A 343 -15.33 -0.47 4.77
N LEU A 344 -15.45 0.59 5.57
CA LEU A 344 -14.31 1.26 6.19
C LEU A 344 -14.04 0.63 7.55
N VAL A 345 -12.83 0.10 7.78
CA VAL A 345 -12.53 -0.71 8.97
C VAL A 345 -11.36 -0.19 9.79
N HIS A 346 -11.48 -0.38 11.10
CA HIS A 346 -10.49 -0.03 12.11
C HIS A 346 -10.49 -1.10 13.22
N PHE A 347 -9.33 -1.45 13.75
CA PHE A 347 -9.24 -2.24 14.98
C PHE A 347 -8.30 -1.57 15.98
N ASP A 348 -8.63 -1.65 17.27
CA ASP A 348 -7.72 -1.20 18.32
C ASP A 348 -6.69 -2.30 18.60
N ARG A 349 -5.40 -1.95 18.62
CA ARG A 349 -4.33 -2.90 18.93
C ARG A 349 -4.35 -3.36 20.38
N ALA A 350 -5.02 -2.62 21.27
CA ALA A 350 -5.25 -3.02 22.66
C ALA A 350 -6.44 -4.00 22.81
N ASP A 351 -7.37 -4.01 21.86
CA ASP A 351 -8.49 -4.97 21.78
C ASP A 351 -8.53 -5.59 20.37
N PRO A 352 -7.62 -6.54 20.06
CA PRO A 352 -7.58 -7.16 18.75
C PRO A 352 -8.83 -8.00 18.43
N GLN A 353 -9.65 -8.36 19.43
CA GLN A 353 -10.85 -9.18 19.22
C GLN A 353 -12.01 -8.41 18.59
N THR A 354 -11.97 -7.06 18.60
CA THR A 354 -13.05 -6.21 18.08
C THR A 354 -12.64 -5.52 16.77
N LEU A 355 -13.39 -5.77 15.70
CA LEU A 355 -13.30 -5.02 14.45
C LEU A 355 -14.41 -3.96 14.39
N TYR A 356 -14.02 -2.69 14.30
CA TYR A 356 -14.94 -1.59 14.06
C TYR A 356 -15.15 -1.40 12.55
N CYS A 357 -16.39 -1.35 12.10
CA CYS A 357 -16.76 -1.21 10.70
C CYS A 357 -17.77 -0.06 10.51
N HIS A 358 -17.54 0.78 9.51
CA HIS A 358 -18.50 1.78 9.01
C HIS A 358 -18.92 1.42 7.59
N PRO A 359 -20.17 1.00 7.35
CA PRO A 359 -20.67 0.67 6.03
C PRO A 359 -21.07 1.94 5.28
N CYS A 360 -20.54 2.11 4.07
CA CYS A 360 -20.94 3.16 3.12
C CYS A 360 -21.69 2.52 1.95
N VAL A 361 -22.83 3.08 1.60
CA VAL A 361 -23.53 2.82 0.34
C VAL A 361 -23.79 4.19 -0.30
N PRO A 362 -22.81 4.78 -1.01
CA PRO A 362 -22.84 6.20 -1.37
C PRO A 362 -24.08 6.65 -2.16
N ASP A 363 -24.69 5.79 -2.97
CA ASP A 363 -25.94 6.11 -3.67
C ASP A 363 -27.15 6.26 -2.72
N GLU A 364 -27.21 5.45 -1.65
CA GLU A 364 -28.22 5.57 -0.59
C GLU A 364 -27.89 6.71 0.38
N ASP A 365 -26.63 6.81 0.80
CA ASP A 365 -26.16 7.73 1.85
C ASP A 365 -26.22 9.19 1.37
N VAL A 366 -25.97 9.43 0.08
CA VAL A 366 -26.20 10.73 -0.57
C VAL A 366 -27.69 10.89 -0.92
N GLY A 367 -28.33 9.86 -1.47
CA GLY A 367 -29.74 9.85 -1.85
C GLY A 367 -30.12 10.93 -2.88
N GLU A 368 -31.42 11.24 -2.98
CA GLU A 368 -31.91 12.27 -3.92
C GLU A 368 -31.25 13.63 -3.63
N THR A 369 -30.56 14.16 -4.65
CA THR A 369 -29.70 15.34 -4.54
C THR A 369 -30.13 16.44 -5.49
N SER A 370 -30.09 17.67 -4.98
CA SER A 370 -30.16 18.90 -5.74
C SER A 370 -28.93 19.72 -5.37
N PHE A 371 -28.44 20.57 -6.28
CA PHE A 371 -27.29 21.42 -5.98
C PHE A 371 -27.51 22.30 -4.72
N ALA A 372 -28.77 22.60 -4.39
CA ALA A 372 -29.15 23.35 -3.19
C ALA A 372 -28.93 22.61 -1.85
N ASN A 373 -28.89 21.27 -1.82
CA ASN A 373 -28.61 20.48 -0.61
C ASN A 373 -27.25 19.73 -0.68
N TRP A 374 -26.42 20.07 -1.66
CA TRP A 374 -25.16 19.38 -1.90
C TRP A 374 -24.13 19.56 -0.78
N ALA A 375 -24.02 20.77 -0.22
CA ALA A 375 -23.00 21.11 0.77
C ALA A 375 -23.05 20.22 2.03
N ASP A 376 -24.24 19.79 2.45
CA ASP A 376 -24.44 18.91 3.60
C ASP A 376 -24.30 17.42 3.24
N LYS A 377 -24.40 17.08 1.94
CA LYS A 377 -24.43 15.71 1.43
C LYS A 377 -23.10 15.22 0.85
N MET A 378 -22.23 16.13 0.38
CA MET A 378 -20.98 15.77 -0.30
C MET A 378 -20.04 14.90 0.55
N ILE A 379 -20.12 15.02 1.88
CA ILE A 379 -19.34 14.22 2.83
C ILE A 379 -19.67 12.72 2.79
N TYR A 380 -20.85 12.33 2.28
CA TYR A 380 -21.28 10.94 2.14
C TYR A 380 -20.85 10.29 0.81
N THR A 381 -20.24 11.05 -0.10
CA THR A 381 -19.69 10.48 -1.35
C THR A 381 -18.56 9.48 -1.07
N ALA A 382 -18.39 8.49 -1.95
CA ALA A 382 -17.30 7.51 -1.88
C ALA A 382 -15.92 8.19 -1.69
N VAL A 383 -15.63 9.20 -2.52
CA VAL A 383 -14.38 9.96 -2.50
C VAL A 383 -14.20 10.71 -1.18
N ALA A 384 -15.22 11.37 -0.64
CA ALA A 384 -15.12 12.10 0.62
C ALA A 384 -14.98 11.17 1.84
N GLN A 385 -15.78 10.10 1.91
CA GLN A 385 -15.71 9.13 3.01
C GLN A 385 -14.36 8.42 3.03
N LEU A 386 -13.87 7.96 1.87
CA LEU A 386 -12.58 7.28 1.79
C LEU A 386 -11.40 8.25 1.99
N SER A 387 -11.42 9.47 1.44
CA SER A 387 -10.38 10.48 1.72
C SER A 387 -10.27 10.79 3.22
N SER A 388 -11.42 10.84 3.92
CA SER A 388 -11.46 11.07 5.38
C SER A 388 -10.85 9.92 6.17
N LEU A 389 -11.09 8.66 5.75
CA LEU A 389 -10.39 7.50 6.30
C LEU A 389 -8.89 7.54 6.02
N LEU A 390 -8.48 7.88 4.80
CA LEU A 390 -7.06 7.88 4.44
C LEU A 390 -6.29 8.94 5.23
N LEU A 391 -6.87 10.13 5.40
CA LEU A 391 -6.27 11.20 6.20
C LEU A 391 -6.16 10.79 7.69
N LEU A 392 -7.20 10.14 8.24
CA LEU A 392 -7.15 9.54 9.58
C LEU A 392 -6.05 8.46 9.70
N SER A 393 -5.87 7.64 8.67
CA SER A 393 -4.88 6.55 8.69
C SER A 393 -3.44 7.03 8.83
N LEU A 394 -3.15 8.25 8.34
CA LEU A 394 -1.84 8.88 8.47
C LEU A 394 -1.47 9.22 9.93
N GLU A 395 -2.45 9.37 10.82
CA GLU A 395 -2.22 9.62 12.26
C GLU A 395 -1.67 8.36 12.98
N SER A 396 -1.91 7.16 12.45
CA SER A 396 -1.41 5.90 13.04
C SER A 396 -0.10 5.44 12.39
N ASN A 397 0.74 4.71 13.15
CA ASN A 397 1.97 4.12 12.65
C ASN A 397 1.82 2.62 12.45
N ALA A 398 2.16 2.11 11.27
CA ALA A 398 2.36 0.68 11.06
C ALA A 398 3.41 0.13 12.05
N LEU A 399 3.12 -1.02 12.65
CA LEU A 399 4.08 -1.72 13.51
C LEU A 399 5.21 -2.31 12.67
N GLN A 400 6.42 -2.33 13.22
CA GLN A 400 7.63 -2.90 12.59
C GLN A 400 8.51 -3.55 13.64
N GLY A 401 9.40 -4.46 13.22
CA GLY A 401 10.40 -5.10 14.08
C GLY A 401 9.80 -5.77 15.32
N ALA A 402 10.47 -5.62 16.46
CA ALA A 402 10.07 -6.20 17.75
C ALA A 402 8.62 -5.87 18.16
N ILE A 403 8.12 -4.67 17.85
CA ILE A 403 6.75 -4.25 18.23
C ILE A 403 5.70 -5.00 17.39
N LEU A 404 5.98 -5.22 16.09
CA LEU A 404 5.13 -6.07 15.26
C LEU A 404 5.18 -7.52 15.73
N ASP A 405 6.35 -8.03 16.09
CA ASP A 405 6.51 -9.40 16.57
C ASP A 405 5.71 -9.65 17.86
N ALA A 406 5.84 -8.77 18.85
CA ALA A 406 5.06 -8.84 20.09
C ALA A 406 3.54 -8.72 19.86
N ALA A 407 3.11 -7.86 18.92
CA ALA A 407 1.70 -7.76 18.54
C ALA A 407 1.18 -9.03 17.85
N LEU A 408 2.01 -9.70 17.03
CA LEU A 408 1.64 -11.00 16.44
C LEU A 408 1.64 -12.13 17.47
N GLU A 409 2.54 -12.13 18.45
CA GLU A 409 2.50 -13.08 19.57
C GLU A 409 1.22 -12.90 20.40
N SER A 410 0.83 -11.65 20.70
CA SER A 410 -0.44 -11.33 21.35
C SER A 410 -1.65 -11.72 20.50
N ALA A 411 -1.64 -11.45 19.19
CA ALA A 411 -2.71 -11.86 18.27
C ALA A 411 -2.87 -13.39 18.18
N ASN A 412 -1.77 -14.16 18.15
CA ASN A 412 -1.84 -15.63 18.19
C ASN A 412 -2.39 -16.17 19.52
N ALA A 413 -2.31 -15.41 20.61
CA ALA A 413 -2.88 -15.80 21.91
C ALA A 413 -4.34 -15.38 22.07
N ALA A 414 -4.79 -14.30 21.42
CA ALA A 414 -6.12 -13.73 21.60
C ALA A 414 -7.13 -14.04 20.48
N LEU A 415 -6.67 -14.48 19.29
CA LEU A 415 -7.49 -14.65 18.10
C LEU A 415 -7.54 -16.09 17.60
N ALA A 416 -8.76 -16.56 17.29
CA ALA A 416 -8.99 -17.82 16.60
C ALA A 416 -8.67 -17.70 15.10
N ARG A 417 -8.55 -18.85 14.43
CA ARG A 417 -8.28 -18.93 12.99
C ARG A 417 -9.45 -19.55 12.26
N TRP A 418 -9.89 -18.95 11.17
CA TRP A 418 -11.04 -19.45 10.42
C TRP A 418 -10.79 -20.87 9.86
N PRO A 419 -11.72 -21.85 9.95
CA PRO A 419 -13.07 -21.78 10.50
C PRO A 419 -13.20 -22.34 11.95
N GLU A 420 -12.13 -22.34 12.74
CA GLU A 420 -12.12 -22.82 14.12
C GLU A 420 -12.88 -21.84 15.03
N PRO A 421 -13.88 -22.27 15.82
CA PRO A 421 -14.61 -21.38 16.73
C PRO A 421 -13.75 -20.93 17.92
N TYR A 422 -14.07 -19.77 18.47
CA TYR A 422 -13.60 -19.37 19.80
C TYR A 422 -14.18 -20.28 20.88
N GLU A 423 -13.40 -20.59 21.92
CA GLU A 423 -13.81 -21.50 23.00
C GLU A 423 -15.10 -21.03 23.70
N ASP A 424 -15.22 -19.72 23.94
CA ASP A 424 -16.39 -19.11 24.59
C ASP A 424 -17.58 -18.85 23.65
N ALA A 425 -17.46 -19.06 22.33
CA ALA A 425 -18.48 -18.66 21.36
C ALA A 425 -19.87 -19.25 21.65
N ALA A 426 -19.91 -20.52 22.10
CA ALA A 426 -21.16 -21.20 22.42
C ALA A 426 -21.92 -20.55 23.59
N HIS A 427 -21.22 -19.89 24.53
CA HIS A 427 -21.85 -19.19 25.65
C HIS A 427 -22.54 -17.90 25.22
N PHE A 428 -21.97 -17.18 24.24
CA PHE A 428 -22.55 -15.94 23.71
C PHE A 428 -23.74 -16.23 22.79
N LEU A 429 -23.63 -17.21 21.90
CA LEU A 429 -24.70 -17.57 20.95
C LEU A 429 -25.92 -18.21 21.64
N SER A 430 -25.75 -18.84 22.81
CA SER A 430 -26.87 -19.41 23.59
C SER A 430 -27.65 -18.37 24.41
N GLY A 431 -27.22 -17.09 24.44
CA GLY A 431 -27.74 -16.07 25.34
C GLY A 431 -29.10 -15.47 24.94
N GLU A 432 -29.46 -15.50 23.66
CA GLU A 432 -30.63 -14.76 23.14
C GLU A 432 -31.98 -15.47 23.35
N ASP A 433 -31.99 -16.79 23.59
CA ASP A 433 -33.22 -17.60 23.65
C ASP A 433 -33.98 -17.56 25.00
N THR A 434 -33.50 -16.85 26.04
CA THR A 434 -34.06 -16.97 27.40
C THR A 434 -34.65 -15.68 28.02
N GLU A 435 -34.46 -14.49 27.43
CA GLU A 435 -35.06 -13.23 27.95
C GLU A 435 -36.13 -12.63 27.02
N SER A 436 -37.10 -13.45 26.60
CA SER A 436 -38.31 -12.96 25.93
C SER A 436 -39.60 -13.59 26.49
N SER A 437 -39.86 -13.34 27.78
CA SER A 437 -41.17 -13.53 28.40
C SER A 437 -41.28 -12.77 29.73
N LEU A 438 -41.80 -11.53 29.69
CA LEU A 438 -42.70 -10.94 30.70
C LEU A 438 -43.13 -9.53 30.25
N ALA A 439 -44.11 -9.46 29.35
CA ALA A 439 -44.77 -8.21 29.01
C ALA A 439 -45.91 -7.89 30.03
N PRO A 440 -45.98 -6.67 30.58
CA PRO A 440 -47.21 -6.16 31.19
C PRO A 440 -48.03 -5.41 30.13
N SER A 441 -49.21 -5.94 29.78
CA SER A 441 -50.09 -5.29 28.80
C SER A 441 -50.80 -4.07 29.40
N SER A 442 -50.90 -2.97 28.66
CA SER A 442 -52.08 -2.09 28.70
C SER A 442 -52.24 -1.27 27.40
N SER A 443 -53.46 -0.79 27.16
CA SER A 443 -54.02 -0.36 25.87
C SER A 443 -53.79 1.12 25.51
N PRO A 444 -54.01 1.53 24.23
CA PRO A 444 -53.66 2.86 23.74
C PRO A 444 -54.77 3.91 23.97
N LEU A 445 -54.39 5.15 24.28
CA LEU A 445 -55.28 6.32 24.30
C LEU A 445 -54.56 7.60 23.83
N ARG A 446 -55.34 8.54 23.31
CA ARG A 446 -54.89 9.79 22.65
C ARG A 446 -54.48 10.89 23.64
N GLY A 447 -53.57 11.76 23.19
CA GLY A 447 -53.82 13.22 23.16
C GLY A 447 -53.27 14.10 24.29
N ASP A 448 -52.85 15.30 23.85
CA ASP A 448 -52.64 16.57 24.56
C ASP A 448 -51.44 16.85 25.50
N GLU A 449 -50.67 17.85 25.06
CA GLU A 449 -50.22 19.07 25.75
C GLU A 449 -49.67 19.10 27.20
N PHE A 450 -48.35 19.40 27.25
CA PHE A 450 -47.78 20.66 27.79
C PHE A 450 -47.43 20.80 29.30
N THR A 451 -46.11 20.80 29.56
CA THR A 451 -45.38 21.42 30.71
C THR A 451 -45.58 20.81 32.12
N SER A 452 -44.68 20.98 33.11
CA SER A 452 -43.55 21.91 33.26
C SER A 452 -42.45 21.41 34.22
N THR A 453 -41.32 22.15 34.22
CA THR A 453 -40.38 22.42 35.35
C THR A 453 -39.33 21.40 35.86
N ALA A 454 -38.14 21.98 36.04
CA ALA A 454 -37.10 21.73 37.05
C ALA A 454 -35.93 20.77 36.73
N ALA A 455 -34.78 21.14 37.31
CA ALA A 455 -33.41 20.76 36.91
C ALA A 455 -32.84 19.57 37.74
N PRO A 456 -31.71 18.95 37.33
CA PRO A 456 -31.31 17.66 37.86
C PRO A 456 -30.35 17.73 39.06
N THR A 457 -30.54 16.82 40.01
CA THR A 457 -29.50 16.37 40.95
C THR A 457 -29.54 14.84 41.02
N GLY A 458 -28.42 14.19 40.69
CA GLY A 458 -28.35 12.73 40.66
C GLY A 458 -27.90 12.12 41.99
N ARG A 459 -28.09 10.80 42.14
CA ARG A 459 -27.05 9.84 42.57
C ARG A 459 -27.56 8.39 42.55
N VAL A 460 -26.72 7.51 41.98
CA VAL A 460 -26.34 6.16 42.43
C VAL A 460 -27.28 5.39 43.37
N VAL A 461 -27.63 4.16 42.97
CA VAL A 461 -28.28 3.14 43.81
C VAL A 461 -27.33 1.94 44.00
N PRO A 462 -27.31 1.25 45.17
CA PRO A 462 -26.19 0.40 45.59
C PRO A 462 -26.52 -1.11 45.67
N LEU A 463 -25.53 -1.93 46.03
CA LEU A 463 -25.74 -3.28 46.55
C LEU A 463 -25.27 -3.43 48.01
N ARG A 464 -26.00 -4.24 48.78
CA ARG A 464 -25.84 -4.48 50.23
C ARG A 464 -25.52 -5.96 50.50
N SER A 465 -24.80 -6.22 51.59
CA SER A 465 -25.31 -7.02 52.73
C SER A 465 -24.40 -6.85 53.96
N ARG A 466 -24.90 -6.31 55.07
CA ARG A 466 -25.34 -6.99 56.32
C ARG A 466 -24.19 -7.75 57.02
N SER A 467 -23.86 -7.55 58.30
CA SER A 467 -24.52 -6.86 59.44
C SER A 467 -23.46 -6.10 60.32
N SER A 468 -23.71 -5.47 61.48
CA SER A 468 -24.89 -5.44 62.36
C SER A 468 -25.00 -4.16 63.23
N CYS A 469 -25.91 -4.20 64.22
CA CYS A 469 -26.27 -3.28 65.31
C CYS A 469 -25.21 -2.35 65.96
N GLY A 470 -25.64 -1.13 66.34
CA GLY A 470 -25.18 -0.45 67.58
C GLY A 470 -24.72 1.02 67.50
N ASN A 471 -25.64 1.98 67.64
CA ASN A 471 -25.40 3.41 67.90
C ASN A 471 -25.21 3.69 69.42
N PRO A 472 -24.86 4.92 69.89
CA PRO A 472 -23.95 5.97 69.35
C PRO A 472 -23.08 6.68 70.46
N ALA A 473 -22.41 7.78 70.08
CA ALA A 473 -22.01 8.94 70.90
C ALA A 473 -20.62 9.01 71.60
N LEU A 474 -20.14 10.26 71.72
CA LEU A 474 -18.88 10.79 72.31
C LEU A 474 -18.98 10.91 73.87
N PRO A 475 -18.01 11.45 74.66
CA PRO A 475 -16.62 11.91 74.42
C PRO A 475 -15.58 11.50 75.53
N ARG A 476 -14.36 12.12 75.51
CA ARG A 476 -13.32 12.24 76.58
C ARG A 476 -12.39 11.02 76.83
N ARG A 477 -11.04 11.16 76.88
CA ARG A 477 -10.12 11.80 77.89
C ARG A 477 -10.03 10.97 79.20
N ASP A 478 -8.88 10.74 79.84
CA ASP A 478 -7.56 11.43 79.85
C ASP A 478 -6.34 10.47 80.03
N ASN A 479 -5.13 10.98 79.74
CA ASN A 479 -3.81 10.74 80.39
C ASN A 479 -3.13 9.33 80.32
N GLU A 480 -1.79 9.21 80.40
CA GLU A 480 -0.79 10.03 81.12
C GLU A 480 0.36 10.66 80.28
N SER A 481 1.04 11.62 80.92
CA SER A 481 2.15 12.49 80.46
C SER A 481 3.53 11.77 80.41
N ASP A 482 4.72 12.33 80.14
CA ASP A 482 5.38 13.67 80.19
C ASP A 482 6.48 13.70 79.07
N GLU A 483 7.17 14.78 78.64
CA GLU A 483 7.15 16.24 78.84
C GLU A 483 7.91 16.90 77.65
N GLU A 484 7.60 18.17 77.32
CA GLU A 484 8.42 19.27 76.71
C GLU A 484 9.48 19.00 75.58
N GLU A 485 9.77 19.91 74.62
CA GLU A 485 9.53 21.36 74.49
C GLU A 485 9.45 21.80 72.99
N GLU A 486 9.03 23.06 72.76
CA GLU A 486 8.55 23.68 71.50
C GLU A 486 9.65 24.44 70.66
N PRO A 487 9.35 25.21 69.56
CA PRO A 487 8.36 25.06 68.47
C PRO A 487 8.78 25.54 67.02
N GLU A 488 7.81 25.47 66.10
CA GLU A 488 7.52 26.38 64.95
C GLU A 488 8.46 26.50 63.72
N GLY A 489 7.88 26.50 62.50
CA GLY A 489 8.43 27.32 61.41
C GLY A 489 8.27 26.95 59.91
N ARG A 490 7.05 26.87 59.38
CA ARG A 490 6.64 27.29 58.00
C ARG A 490 7.39 26.82 56.71
N LEU A 491 6.62 26.22 55.79
CA LEU A 491 6.77 26.32 54.31
C LEU A 491 6.64 27.80 53.82
N PRO A 492 6.92 28.23 52.56
CA PRO A 492 7.06 27.44 51.31
C PRO A 492 8.06 27.99 50.22
N SER A 493 7.98 27.42 49.00
CA SER A 493 8.04 28.10 47.69
C SER A 493 9.39 28.53 47.04
N SER A 494 9.82 27.71 46.09
CA SER A 494 9.93 28.03 44.64
C SER A 494 10.48 29.40 44.18
N ARG A 495 11.64 29.41 43.48
CA ARG A 495 11.79 29.85 42.07
C ARG A 495 13.24 29.84 41.51
N THR A 496 13.45 29.02 40.48
CA THR A 496 14.10 29.31 39.16
C THR A 496 15.55 29.88 39.02
N ARG A 497 16.27 29.32 38.02
CA ARG A 497 17.49 29.84 37.30
C ARG A 497 18.83 29.75 38.04
N LEU A 498 20.00 29.63 37.38
CA LEU A 498 20.42 29.09 36.06
C LEU A 498 21.97 28.92 36.12
N ASP A 499 22.53 28.16 35.19
CA ASP A 499 23.92 28.26 34.68
C ASP A 499 25.17 27.96 35.57
N LEU A 500 25.78 26.81 35.24
CA LEU A 500 27.08 26.73 34.52
C LEU A 500 28.44 26.77 35.29
N ALA A 501 29.25 25.76 34.97
CA ALA A 501 30.73 25.70 34.93
C ALA A 501 31.59 25.19 36.14
N LYS A 502 32.18 24.01 35.87
CA LYS A 502 33.64 23.69 35.92
C LYS A 502 34.33 23.22 37.22
N ARG A 503 34.93 22.01 37.06
CA ARG A 503 36.26 21.53 37.57
C ARG A 503 36.35 21.29 39.10
N LYS A 504 36.64 20.07 39.57
CA LYS A 504 37.88 19.30 39.29
C LYS A 504 37.74 17.78 39.57
N VAL A 505 38.57 17.00 38.87
CA VAL A 505 39.01 15.61 39.16
C VAL A 505 39.61 15.53 40.58
N GLY A 506 39.50 14.47 41.40
CA GLY A 506 38.96 13.09 41.32
C GLY A 506 39.46 12.37 42.61
N PRO A 507 39.79 11.06 42.62
CA PRO A 507 39.08 9.86 42.18
C PRO A 507 38.63 8.98 43.38
N SER A 508 37.78 7.98 43.15
CA SER A 508 37.71 6.73 43.94
C SER A 508 36.79 5.71 43.26
N ASP A 509 37.24 4.46 43.14
CA ASP A 509 36.44 3.34 42.61
C ASP A 509 35.36 2.91 43.60
N SER A 510 34.12 2.79 43.12
CA SER A 510 33.17 1.80 43.62
C SER A 510 32.18 1.44 42.51
N SER A 511 32.11 0.15 42.18
CA SER A 511 31.31 -0.43 41.11
C SER A 511 29.80 -0.28 41.30
N SER A 512 29.12 0.39 40.36
CA SER A 512 27.66 0.27 40.16
C SER A 512 27.19 0.97 38.87
N GLU A 513 27.15 0.26 37.74
CA GLU A 513 26.27 0.55 36.59
C GLU A 513 25.94 -0.78 35.84
N GLU A 514 25.30 -1.71 36.54
CA GLU A 514 24.17 -2.42 35.90
C GLU A 514 22.94 -1.51 36.10
N ASP A 515 22.06 -1.43 35.11
CA ASP A 515 20.92 -0.50 34.95
C ASP A 515 21.19 0.80 34.17
N ALA A 516 21.48 0.63 32.88
CA ALA A 516 21.02 1.56 31.85
C ALA A 516 20.30 0.77 30.74
N GLU A 517 18.97 0.87 30.69
CA GLU A 517 18.17 0.40 29.56
C GLU A 517 18.50 1.22 28.30
N ILE A 518 19.57 0.83 27.60
CA ILE A 518 19.86 1.35 26.27
C ILE A 518 18.78 0.83 25.33
N ALA A 519 17.82 1.71 25.03
CA ALA A 519 16.74 1.48 24.09
C ALA A 519 17.24 0.86 22.77
N ASP A 520 16.39 0.02 22.17
CA ASP A 520 16.68 -0.80 20.99
C ASP A 520 17.12 0.05 19.78
N SER A 521 18.42 0.32 19.69
CA SER A 521 18.97 1.33 18.79
C SER A 521 19.28 0.72 17.43
N ALA A 522 18.49 1.12 16.42
CA ALA A 522 18.74 0.73 15.04
C ALA A 522 20.18 1.10 14.58
N PRO A 523 20.84 0.32 13.71
CA PRO A 523 22.24 0.56 13.31
C PRO A 523 22.47 1.95 12.72
N THR A 524 23.30 2.75 13.39
CA THR A 524 23.57 4.16 13.00
C THR A 524 24.87 4.33 12.22
N ARG A 525 25.88 3.48 12.43
CA ARG A 525 27.22 3.61 11.84
C ARG A 525 27.23 3.40 10.33
N GLN A 526 28.13 4.09 9.63
CA GLN A 526 28.37 3.86 8.20
C GLN A 526 28.84 2.42 7.95
N TYR A 527 28.58 1.88 6.77
CA TYR A 527 29.04 0.54 6.40
C TYR A 527 30.58 0.46 6.37
N CYS A 528 31.14 -0.67 6.83
CA CYS A 528 32.55 -0.96 6.70
C CYS A 528 32.95 -1.07 5.22
N SER A 529 34.19 -0.66 4.90
CA SER A 529 34.72 -0.73 3.55
C SER A 529 34.82 -2.18 3.04
N GLN A 530 34.74 -2.32 1.72
CA GLN A 530 34.96 -3.58 1.01
C GLN A 530 36.36 -4.14 1.30
N ALA A 531 37.35 -3.26 1.42
CA ALA A 531 38.71 -3.65 1.84
C ALA A 531 38.74 -4.24 3.25
N CYS A 532 38.10 -3.59 4.23
CA CYS A 532 38.09 -4.03 5.63
C CYS A 532 37.39 -5.39 5.79
N LEU A 533 36.23 -5.58 5.15
CA LEU A 533 35.49 -6.85 5.25
C LEU A 533 36.17 -7.99 4.47
N LEU A 534 36.87 -7.68 3.37
CA LEU A 534 37.74 -8.67 2.70
C LEU A 534 38.96 -9.03 3.56
N GLY A 535 39.52 -8.06 4.28
CA GLY A 535 40.61 -8.27 5.23
C GLY A 535 40.21 -9.22 6.36
N LEU A 536 39.04 -8.98 6.97
CA LEU A 536 38.42 -9.88 7.94
C LEU A 536 38.24 -11.30 7.39
N LYS A 537 37.76 -11.42 6.13
CA LYS A 537 37.55 -12.70 5.46
C LYS A 537 38.85 -13.48 5.22
N LYS A 538 39.93 -12.78 4.81
CA LYS A 538 41.21 -13.41 4.41
C LYS A 538 42.29 -13.39 5.50
N GLY A 539 41.99 -12.84 6.68
CA GLY A 539 42.94 -12.69 7.79
C GLY A 539 44.05 -11.66 7.51
N TRP A 540 43.77 -10.65 6.68
CA TRP A 540 44.68 -9.54 6.39
C TRP A 540 44.56 -8.41 7.43
N ASP A 541 45.37 -7.37 7.30
CA ASP A 541 45.25 -6.16 8.11
C ASP A 541 43.97 -5.36 7.77
N MET A 542 43.52 -4.57 8.73
CA MET A 542 42.37 -3.69 8.62
C MET A 542 42.63 -2.55 7.63
N ASP A 543 41.57 -2.12 6.94
CA ASP A 543 41.66 -0.95 6.05
C ASP A 543 41.60 0.35 6.86
N ASN A 544 42.66 1.15 6.77
CA ASN A 544 42.74 2.49 7.36
C ASN A 544 41.69 3.47 6.78
N GLY A 545 41.14 3.19 5.60
CA GLY A 545 40.04 3.93 4.99
C GLY A 545 38.64 3.54 5.49
N CYS A 546 38.51 2.50 6.33
CA CYS A 546 37.21 2.08 6.86
C CYS A 546 36.68 3.13 7.86
N PRO A 547 35.42 3.61 7.73
CA PRO A 547 34.85 4.60 8.65
C PRO A 547 34.77 4.10 10.11
N ASN A 548 34.79 2.78 10.30
CA ASN A 548 34.73 2.16 11.62
C ASN A 548 36.09 1.61 12.11
N VAL A 549 37.21 1.89 11.43
CA VAL A 549 38.53 1.29 11.76
C VAL A 549 38.91 1.42 13.23
N LEU A 550 38.66 2.60 13.84
CA LEU A 550 38.93 2.87 15.25
C LEU A 550 38.04 2.06 16.20
N SER A 551 36.86 1.63 15.76
CA SER A 551 35.92 0.81 16.53
C SER A 551 36.16 -0.70 16.37
N HIS A 552 37.02 -1.12 15.45
CA HIS A 552 37.50 -2.52 15.37
C HIS A 552 38.59 -2.81 16.40
N CYS A 553 39.27 -1.78 16.91
CA CYS A 553 40.25 -1.93 17.99
C CYS A 553 39.54 -2.03 19.34
N VAL A 554 39.74 -3.14 20.06
CA VAL A 554 39.36 -3.25 21.48
C VAL A 554 40.22 -2.27 22.29
N ALA A 555 39.58 -1.52 23.18
CA ALA A 555 40.20 -0.42 23.94
C ALA A 555 41.54 -0.84 24.58
N GLY A 556 42.61 -0.13 24.22
CA GLY A 556 43.95 -0.32 24.80
C GLY A 556 44.96 -1.11 23.97
N ARG A 557 44.60 -1.66 22.79
CA ARG A 557 45.59 -2.28 21.88
C ARG A 557 45.57 -1.66 20.48
N VAL A 558 46.68 -1.03 20.09
CA VAL A 558 46.94 -0.65 18.70
C VAL A 558 47.32 -1.92 17.93
N SER A 559 46.34 -2.51 17.23
CA SER A 559 46.51 -3.64 16.33
C SER A 559 46.24 -3.19 14.91
N THR A 560 47.04 -3.62 13.93
CA THR A 560 46.69 -3.50 12.51
C THR A 560 45.73 -4.59 12.07
N ARG A 561 45.61 -5.68 12.83
CA ARG A 561 44.75 -6.83 12.52
C ARG A 561 43.41 -6.76 13.23
N HIS A 562 42.41 -7.33 12.58
CA HIS A 562 41.09 -7.59 13.15
C HIS A 562 41.20 -8.41 14.45
N PRO A 563 40.41 -8.09 15.49
CA PRO A 563 40.43 -8.81 16.77
C PRO A 563 39.77 -10.20 16.71
N ILE A 564 38.99 -10.47 15.67
CA ILE A 564 38.27 -11.72 15.41
C ILE A 564 38.49 -12.15 13.96
N ASN A 565 38.35 -13.43 13.67
CA ASN A 565 38.36 -13.96 12.30
C ASN A 565 36.93 -14.09 11.73
N ALA A 566 36.80 -14.48 10.46
CA ALA A 566 35.51 -14.58 9.77
C ALA A 566 34.55 -15.64 10.35
N ASP A 567 35.08 -16.77 10.84
CA ASP A 567 34.28 -17.83 11.47
C ASP A 567 33.71 -17.35 12.81
N GLU A 568 34.55 -16.70 13.62
CA GLU A 568 34.15 -16.10 14.88
C GLU A 568 33.17 -14.94 14.67
N PHE A 569 33.40 -14.07 13.70
CA PHE A 569 32.46 -13.03 13.29
C PHE A 569 31.09 -13.63 12.95
N THR A 570 31.03 -14.64 12.08
CA THR A 570 29.77 -15.28 11.67
C THR A 570 29.06 -15.93 12.86
N ARG A 571 29.82 -16.62 13.73
CA ARG A 571 29.33 -17.24 14.96
C ARG A 571 28.77 -16.21 15.95
N LEU A 572 29.44 -15.07 16.12
CA LEU A 572 29.02 -14.00 17.03
C LEU A 572 27.77 -13.27 16.52
N VAL A 573 27.69 -12.98 15.22
CA VAL A 573 26.50 -12.39 14.58
C VAL A 573 25.32 -13.34 14.71
N GLY A 574 25.49 -14.63 14.37
CA GLY A 574 24.46 -15.65 14.56
C GLY A 574 23.98 -15.76 16.01
N LYS A 575 24.89 -15.83 16.97
CA LYS A 575 24.54 -15.87 18.41
C LYS A 575 23.75 -14.63 18.85
N ARG A 576 24.06 -13.44 18.32
CA ARG A 576 23.35 -12.20 18.64
C ARG A 576 21.93 -12.22 18.06
N LEU A 577 21.80 -12.50 16.76
CA LEU A 577 20.51 -12.54 16.05
C LEU A 577 19.59 -13.70 16.49
N CYS A 578 20.12 -14.82 17.00
CA CYS A 578 19.32 -15.86 17.65
C CYS A 578 18.78 -15.44 19.02
N LYS A 579 19.54 -14.64 19.79
CA LYS A 579 19.08 -14.11 21.08
C LYS A 579 18.02 -13.02 20.87
N ASP A 580 18.29 -12.11 19.94
CA ASP A 580 17.45 -10.98 19.61
C ASP A 580 17.69 -10.62 18.13
N PRO A 581 16.71 -10.84 17.22
CA PRO A 581 16.89 -10.57 15.81
C PRO A 581 16.77 -9.08 15.45
N TYR A 582 16.28 -8.22 16.36
CA TYR A 582 16.03 -6.79 16.13
C TYR A 582 17.19 -5.93 16.63
N ARG A 583 17.84 -6.35 17.72
CA ARG A 583 19.01 -5.65 18.27
C ARG A 583 20.14 -5.54 17.26
N ASP A 584 20.54 -4.29 16.98
CA ASP A 584 21.54 -3.93 15.97
C ASP A 584 21.23 -4.47 14.55
N CYS A 585 19.95 -4.67 14.22
CA CYS A 585 19.50 -5.26 12.97
C CYS A 585 18.21 -4.59 12.46
N TYR A 586 18.25 -4.00 11.28
CA TYR A 586 17.11 -3.27 10.72
C TYR A 586 16.83 -3.66 9.27
N ALA A 587 15.57 -4.03 8.97
CA ALA A 587 15.13 -4.34 7.62
C ALA A 587 15.08 -3.08 6.74
N LEU A 588 15.49 -3.21 5.48
CA LEU A 588 15.55 -2.12 4.49
C LEU A 588 14.38 -2.20 3.48
N ASP A 589 13.31 -2.89 3.83
CA ASP A 589 12.11 -3.07 3.00
C ASP A 589 11.35 -1.75 2.79
N GLY A 590 11.27 -0.88 3.80
CA GLY A 590 10.79 0.50 3.68
C GLY A 590 11.62 1.40 2.75
N TRP A 591 12.79 0.95 2.31
CA TRP A 591 13.69 1.62 1.35
C TRP A 591 13.70 0.93 -0.03
N GLY A 592 12.72 0.06 -0.28
CA GLY A 592 12.60 -0.70 -1.53
C GLY A 592 13.62 -1.84 -1.70
N LYS A 593 14.43 -2.15 -0.67
CA LYS A 593 15.46 -3.19 -0.72
C LYS A 593 14.91 -4.59 -0.40
N LYS A 594 13.80 -4.93 -1.06
CA LYS A 594 13.11 -6.22 -1.01
C LYS A 594 13.21 -6.88 -2.39
N GLY A 595 14.05 -7.90 -2.52
CA GLY A 595 14.19 -8.68 -3.75
C GLY A 595 13.10 -9.75 -3.90
N ALA A 596 13.15 -10.51 -5.00
CA ALA A 596 12.18 -11.57 -5.27
C ALA A 596 12.21 -12.71 -4.24
N ILE A 597 13.37 -12.94 -3.61
CA ILE A 597 13.62 -14.08 -2.73
C ILE A 597 13.87 -13.68 -1.27
N GLY A 598 14.28 -12.44 -0.99
CA GLY A 598 14.61 -11.97 0.36
C GLY A 598 14.68 -10.45 0.53
N VAL A 599 14.86 -10.00 1.77
CA VAL A 599 14.99 -8.59 2.18
C VAL A 599 16.43 -8.29 2.57
N LEU A 600 16.93 -7.08 2.28
CA LEU A 600 18.21 -6.63 2.82
C LEU A 600 18.04 -6.04 4.22
N PHE A 601 18.99 -6.33 5.08
CA PHE A 601 19.07 -5.89 6.47
C PHE A 601 20.37 -5.12 6.65
N ARG A 602 20.33 -4.00 7.36
CA ARG A 602 21.53 -3.37 7.92
C ARG A 602 21.81 -4.03 9.26
N VAL A 603 23.04 -4.51 9.46
CA VAL A 603 23.44 -5.26 10.66
C VAL A 603 24.72 -4.67 11.23
N GLU A 604 24.76 -4.48 12.55
CA GLU A 604 25.95 -4.01 13.28
C GLU A 604 26.38 -5.02 14.36
N LEU A 605 27.64 -5.46 14.31
CA LEU A 605 28.27 -6.20 15.41
C LEU A 605 28.91 -5.18 16.35
N ALA A 606 28.06 -4.45 17.09
CA ALA A 606 28.43 -3.28 17.88
C ALA A 606 29.68 -3.44 18.78
N PRO A 607 29.91 -4.58 19.50
CA PRO A 607 31.10 -4.76 20.34
C PRO A 607 32.45 -4.75 19.59
N TYR A 608 32.43 -4.86 18.26
CA TYR A 608 33.60 -4.85 17.39
C TYR A 608 33.49 -3.81 16.26
N GLY A 609 32.48 -2.94 16.31
CA GLY A 609 32.27 -1.84 15.35
C GLY A 609 32.05 -2.24 13.89
N TYR A 610 31.74 -3.51 13.56
CA TYR A 610 31.47 -3.90 12.18
C TYR A 610 30.04 -3.58 11.77
N THR A 611 29.86 -2.86 10.66
CA THR A 611 28.54 -2.60 10.08
C THR A 611 28.51 -3.05 8.63
N PHE A 612 27.53 -3.89 8.30
CA PHE A 612 27.47 -4.67 7.06
C PHE A 612 26.01 -4.96 6.69
N VAL A 613 25.78 -5.76 5.64
CA VAL A 613 24.44 -6.13 5.16
C VAL A 613 24.18 -7.61 5.36
N GLY A 614 22.96 -7.95 5.74
CA GLY A 614 22.41 -9.30 5.67
C GLY A 614 21.37 -9.41 4.55
N LYS A 615 21.46 -10.42 3.68
CA LYS A 615 20.36 -10.80 2.78
C LYS A 615 19.54 -11.88 3.48
N GLY A 616 18.43 -11.49 4.10
CA GLY A 616 17.56 -12.36 4.89
C GLY A 616 16.43 -12.96 4.06
N THR A 617 16.09 -14.22 4.33
CA THR A 617 15.09 -14.98 3.57
C THR A 617 14.24 -15.90 4.44
N CYS A 618 13.06 -16.24 3.94
CA CYS A 618 12.15 -17.23 4.54
C CYS A 618 12.67 -18.66 4.35
N SER A 619 12.19 -19.61 5.17
CA SER A 619 12.64 -21.01 5.20
C SER A 619 12.51 -21.74 3.86
N ASN A 620 11.47 -21.43 3.08
CA ASN A 620 11.20 -22.03 1.77
C ASN A 620 12.21 -21.64 0.67
N HIS A 621 13.08 -20.66 0.92
CA HIS A 621 14.02 -20.09 -0.05
C HIS A 621 15.49 -20.36 0.28
N LEU A 622 15.77 -21.16 1.32
CA LEU A 622 17.13 -21.49 1.76
C LEU A 622 18.02 -22.04 0.62
N GLU A 623 17.48 -22.85 -0.30
CA GLU A 623 18.26 -23.40 -1.40
C GLU A 623 18.69 -22.36 -2.46
N HIS A 624 17.91 -21.30 -2.66
CA HIS A 624 18.32 -20.16 -3.50
C HIS A 624 19.44 -19.38 -2.83
N LEU A 625 19.34 -19.11 -1.52
CA LEU A 625 20.39 -18.42 -0.77
C LEU A 625 21.68 -19.26 -0.70
N ARG A 626 21.57 -20.58 -0.54
CA ARG A 626 22.69 -21.54 -0.65
C ARG A 626 23.28 -21.57 -2.06
N HIS A 627 22.46 -21.44 -3.11
CA HIS A 627 22.94 -21.30 -4.48
C HIS A 627 23.79 -20.04 -4.63
N GLU A 628 23.26 -18.89 -4.22
CA GLU A 628 23.94 -17.61 -4.28
C GLU A 628 25.28 -17.64 -3.52
N CYS A 629 25.33 -18.24 -2.32
CA CYS A 629 26.59 -18.48 -1.61
C CYS A 629 27.63 -19.26 -2.44
N ARG A 630 27.21 -20.28 -3.20
CA ARG A 630 28.10 -21.05 -4.09
C ARG A 630 28.59 -20.21 -5.28
N VAL A 631 27.77 -19.27 -5.77
CA VAL A 631 28.18 -18.31 -6.81
C VAL A 631 29.20 -17.33 -6.27
N TYR A 632 28.97 -16.74 -5.09
CA TYR A 632 29.97 -15.91 -4.42
C TYR A 632 31.28 -16.67 -4.16
N ALA A 633 31.22 -17.96 -3.80
CA ALA A 633 32.41 -18.80 -3.64
C ALA A 633 33.16 -19.05 -4.97
N ARG A 634 32.46 -19.15 -6.12
CA ARG A 634 33.12 -19.17 -7.44
C ARG A 634 33.82 -17.83 -7.74
N LEU A 635 33.22 -16.72 -7.32
CA LEU A 635 33.71 -15.35 -7.57
C LEU A 635 34.69 -14.85 -6.49
N GLU A 636 35.38 -15.74 -5.77
CA GLU A 636 36.29 -15.37 -4.66
C GLU A 636 37.43 -14.40 -5.07
N SER A 637 37.89 -14.49 -6.33
CA SER A 637 38.87 -13.59 -6.95
C SER A 637 38.34 -12.15 -7.10
N LEU A 638 37.02 -11.98 -7.20
CA LEU A 638 36.35 -10.71 -7.51
C LEU A 638 35.65 -10.06 -6.30
N GLN A 639 35.55 -10.77 -5.17
CA GLN A 639 34.95 -10.25 -3.94
C GLN A 639 35.72 -9.02 -3.42
N GLY A 640 34.97 -7.98 -3.05
CA GLY A 640 35.53 -6.69 -2.63
C GLY A 640 35.91 -5.74 -3.77
N TRP A 641 35.65 -6.11 -5.04
CA TRP A 641 36.03 -5.33 -6.21
C TRP A 641 34.96 -5.28 -7.31
N VAL A 642 34.42 -6.43 -7.72
CA VAL A 642 33.36 -6.54 -8.75
C VAL A 642 32.05 -7.08 -8.16
N VAL A 643 32.15 -7.82 -7.07
CA VAL A 643 31.01 -8.30 -6.29
C VAL A 643 31.26 -8.05 -4.80
N PRO A 644 30.22 -7.93 -3.96
CA PRO A 644 30.37 -7.83 -2.52
C PRO A 644 31.20 -8.97 -1.91
N VAL A 645 31.88 -8.69 -0.81
CA VAL A 645 32.45 -9.71 0.08
C VAL A 645 31.31 -10.45 0.77
N GLN A 646 31.21 -11.77 0.55
CA GLN A 646 30.30 -12.66 1.26
C GLN A 646 31.03 -13.23 2.48
N LEU A 647 30.47 -13.06 3.67
CA LEU A 647 31.13 -13.32 4.96
C LEU A 647 30.69 -14.64 5.60
N GLY A 648 29.41 -15.00 5.46
CA GLY A 648 28.85 -16.21 6.05
C GLY A 648 27.38 -16.42 5.73
N LEU A 649 26.79 -17.47 6.30
CA LEU A 649 25.35 -17.73 6.32
C LEU A 649 24.98 -18.05 7.77
N VAL A 650 24.00 -17.34 8.33
CA VAL A 650 23.49 -17.58 9.69
C VAL A 650 22.03 -18.02 9.66
N HIS A 651 21.64 -18.78 10.69
CA HIS A 651 20.25 -19.10 11.00
C HIS A 651 19.79 -18.21 12.17
N LEU A 652 18.51 -17.87 12.19
CA LEU A 652 17.84 -17.13 13.24
C LEU A 652 16.66 -17.99 13.70
N ASP A 653 16.73 -18.53 14.92
CA ASP A 653 15.77 -19.54 15.40
C ASP A 653 14.34 -18.97 15.52
N ARG A 654 14.20 -17.78 16.13
CA ARG A 654 12.95 -17.01 16.10
C ARG A 654 12.70 -16.39 14.72
N GLY A 655 13.75 -15.89 14.06
CA GLY A 655 13.66 -15.13 12.81
C GLY A 655 13.18 -13.68 13.00
N TYR A 656 13.42 -12.84 11.99
CA TYR A 656 12.98 -11.44 11.98
C TYR A 656 11.61 -11.33 11.31
N VAL A 657 10.61 -10.76 11.98
CA VAL A 657 9.28 -10.53 11.39
C VAL A 657 9.32 -9.38 10.38
N LEU A 658 8.87 -9.67 9.16
CA LEU A 658 8.64 -8.72 8.09
C LEU A 658 7.12 -8.44 7.94
N PRO A 659 6.75 -7.27 7.38
CA PRO A 659 5.36 -6.97 7.02
C PRO A 659 4.70 -8.08 6.21
N GLY A 660 3.49 -8.49 6.64
CA GLY A 660 2.78 -9.67 6.14
C GLY A 660 3.05 -10.94 6.93
N GLY A 661 3.51 -10.84 8.18
CA GLY A 661 3.72 -11.97 9.11
C GLY A 661 4.87 -12.92 8.76
N THR A 662 5.52 -12.76 7.61
CA THR A 662 6.62 -13.65 7.17
C THR A 662 7.89 -13.42 7.99
N ARG A 663 8.57 -14.50 8.40
CA ARG A 663 9.83 -14.42 9.16
C ARG A 663 11.06 -14.75 8.32
N ALA A 664 12.05 -13.85 8.33
CA ALA A 664 13.37 -14.10 7.78
C ALA A 664 14.20 -14.93 8.78
N VAL A 665 14.44 -16.20 8.46
CA VAL A 665 15.08 -17.19 9.35
C VAL A 665 16.47 -17.63 8.89
N HIS A 666 16.87 -17.27 7.67
CA HIS A 666 18.24 -17.47 7.18
C HIS A 666 18.77 -16.17 6.61
N MET A 667 20.03 -15.83 6.87
CA MET A 667 20.62 -14.56 6.45
C MET A 667 22.04 -14.75 5.94
N MET A 668 22.29 -14.40 4.67
CA MET A 668 23.64 -14.36 4.10
C MET A 668 24.28 -13.04 4.47
N LEU A 669 25.43 -13.08 5.14
CA LEU A 669 26.16 -11.89 5.58
C LEU A 669 27.09 -11.42 4.47
N MET A 670 27.07 -10.12 4.16
CA MET A 670 27.84 -9.53 3.07
C MET A 670 28.17 -8.04 3.29
N SER A 671 29.21 -7.55 2.62
CA SER A 671 29.55 -6.11 2.55
C SER A 671 28.50 -5.30 1.76
N TRP A 672 28.45 -3.98 1.98
CA TRP A 672 27.57 -3.07 1.24
C TRP A 672 28.00 -2.88 -0.23
N GLY A 673 27.15 -3.31 -1.17
CA GLY A 673 27.47 -3.26 -2.61
C GLY A 673 27.61 -1.85 -3.18
N GLY A 674 26.87 -0.87 -2.66
CA GLY A 674 26.86 0.51 -3.14
C GLY A 674 25.44 1.04 -3.39
N GLU A 675 25.35 2.24 -3.93
CA GLU A 675 24.07 2.89 -4.26
C GLU A 675 23.61 2.56 -5.67
N GLU A 676 22.32 2.78 -5.96
CA GLU A 676 21.81 2.70 -7.33
C GLU A 676 22.51 3.71 -8.24
N ALA A 677 22.90 3.27 -9.43
CA ALA A 677 23.78 4.02 -10.31
C ALA A 677 23.21 5.39 -10.78
N ALA A 678 21.88 5.54 -10.79
CA ALA A 678 21.21 6.82 -11.05
C ALA A 678 21.61 7.93 -10.07
N LYS A 679 22.04 7.60 -8.85
CA LYS A 679 22.51 8.55 -7.83
C LYS A 679 24.00 8.92 -7.97
N ALA A 680 24.74 8.32 -8.91
CA ALA A 680 26.19 8.43 -8.98
C ALA A 680 26.73 9.72 -9.63
N ASN A 681 25.86 10.58 -10.20
CA ASN A 681 26.25 11.79 -10.95
C ASN A 681 27.34 11.55 -12.02
N MET A 682 27.30 10.38 -12.66
CA MET A 682 28.22 10.00 -13.74
C MET A 682 27.55 10.08 -15.10
N ASP A 683 28.35 10.28 -16.15
CA ASP A 683 27.86 10.13 -17.52
C ASP A 683 27.40 8.69 -17.79
N ALA A 684 26.31 8.57 -18.54
CA ALA A 684 25.66 7.29 -18.80
C ALA A 684 26.51 6.36 -19.69
N ALA A 685 27.40 6.88 -20.55
CA ALA A 685 28.29 6.05 -21.36
C ALA A 685 29.44 5.48 -20.51
N ASP A 686 30.05 6.29 -19.63
CA ASP A 686 31.08 5.83 -18.69
C ASP A 686 30.54 4.76 -17.73
N LEU A 687 29.31 4.94 -17.24
CA LEU A 687 28.61 3.99 -16.40
C LEU A 687 28.35 2.66 -17.13
N ARG A 688 27.82 2.69 -18.36
CA ARG A 688 27.67 1.49 -19.21
C ARG A 688 29.00 0.80 -19.48
N ALA A 689 30.08 1.55 -19.70
CA ALA A 689 31.41 0.99 -19.87
C ALA A 689 31.96 0.32 -18.59
N GLN A 690 31.56 0.78 -17.39
CA GLN A 690 31.85 0.08 -16.14
C GLN A 690 30.98 -1.18 -15.98
N TRP A 691 29.69 -1.14 -16.34
CA TRP A 691 28.81 -2.31 -16.35
C TRP A 691 29.38 -3.45 -17.18
N HIS A 692 29.68 -3.22 -18.47
CA HIS A 692 30.23 -4.26 -19.33
C HIS A 692 31.56 -4.85 -18.81
N ARG A 693 32.43 -4.02 -18.21
CA ARG A 693 33.68 -4.49 -17.60
C ARG A 693 33.45 -5.36 -16.35
N SER A 694 32.41 -5.07 -15.56
CA SER A 694 32.04 -5.89 -14.40
C SER A 694 31.34 -7.18 -14.82
N SER A 695 30.36 -7.16 -15.73
CA SER A 695 29.70 -8.37 -16.24
C SER A 695 30.69 -9.30 -16.93
N GLN A 696 31.61 -8.77 -17.74
CA GLN A 696 32.64 -9.57 -18.40
C GLN A 696 33.59 -10.26 -17.41
N ALA A 697 33.92 -9.62 -16.28
CA ALA A 697 34.76 -10.22 -15.24
C ALA A 697 34.04 -11.39 -14.55
N VAL A 698 32.76 -11.22 -14.20
CA VAL A 698 31.91 -12.29 -13.65
C VAL A 698 31.78 -13.46 -14.63
N TRP A 699 31.56 -13.16 -15.91
CA TRP A 699 31.45 -14.16 -16.98
C TRP A 699 32.74 -14.94 -17.22
N ALA A 700 33.91 -14.29 -17.08
CA ALA A 700 35.22 -14.93 -17.21
C ALA A 700 35.46 -16.01 -16.14
N GLU A 701 34.92 -15.87 -14.93
CA GLU A 701 34.93 -16.89 -13.86
C GLU A 701 33.91 -18.04 -14.09
N GLY A 702 33.23 -18.02 -15.25
CA GLY A 702 32.22 -19.01 -15.63
C GLY A 702 30.89 -18.84 -14.92
N VAL A 703 30.53 -17.61 -14.54
CA VAL A 703 29.22 -17.28 -13.95
C VAL A 703 28.39 -16.49 -14.96
N ASP A 704 27.21 -17.02 -15.28
CA ASP A 704 26.21 -16.35 -16.10
C ASP A 704 25.11 -15.83 -15.16
N HIS A 705 24.83 -14.52 -15.15
CA HIS A 705 23.98 -13.93 -14.11
C HIS A 705 22.50 -14.28 -14.27
N GLY A 706 22.00 -14.37 -15.51
CA GLY A 706 20.59 -14.63 -15.81
C GLY A 706 19.60 -13.54 -15.37
N ASP A 707 20.05 -12.39 -14.87
CA ASP A 707 19.19 -11.30 -14.37
C ASP A 707 19.92 -9.93 -14.34
N GLU A 708 20.54 -9.54 -15.46
CA GLU A 708 21.30 -8.28 -15.59
C GLU A 708 20.38 -7.05 -15.78
N ARG A 709 19.62 -6.70 -14.73
CA ARG A 709 18.78 -5.48 -14.64
C ARG A 709 19.46 -4.39 -13.83
N ASP A 710 19.20 -3.11 -14.14
CA ASP A 710 19.84 -1.94 -13.50
C ASP A 710 19.79 -1.96 -11.96
N ALA A 711 18.71 -2.50 -11.37
CA ALA A 711 18.57 -2.67 -9.92
C ALA A 711 19.63 -3.59 -9.27
N ASN A 712 20.24 -4.47 -10.06
CA ASN A 712 21.28 -5.42 -9.65
C ASN A 712 22.71 -4.88 -9.91
N LEU A 713 22.84 -3.63 -10.41
CA LEU A 713 24.09 -2.99 -10.81
C LEU A 713 24.37 -1.75 -9.94
N LEU A 714 25.07 -1.95 -8.82
CA LEU A 714 25.26 -0.92 -7.79
C LEU A 714 26.59 -0.17 -7.96
N TRP A 715 26.57 1.16 -7.91
CA TRP A 715 27.76 1.98 -7.92
C TRP A 715 28.46 1.98 -6.55
N ASN A 716 29.66 1.42 -6.50
CA ASN A 716 30.50 1.44 -5.31
C ASN A 716 31.51 2.60 -5.37
N ALA A 717 31.30 3.62 -4.54
CA ALA A 717 32.14 4.83 -4.52
C ALA A 717 33.59 4.56 -4.07
N GLU A 718 33.80 3.67 -3.08
CA GLU A 718 35.13 3.25 -2.59
C GLU A 718 35.98 2.67 -3.71
N ARG A 719 35.39 1.79 -4.54
CA ARG A 719 36.09 1.12 -5.64
C ARG A 719 36.01 1.83 -6.98
N ARG A 720 35.21 2.92 -7.07
CA ARG A 720 34.89 3.66 -8.30
C ARG A 720 34.52 2.71 -9.44
N ARG A 721 33.72 1.69 -9.10
CA ARG A 721 33.37 0.57 -9.97
C ARG A 721 31.95 0.10 -9.65
N VAL A 722 31.27 -0.44 -10.66
CA VAL A 722 29.97 -1.08 -10.45
C VAL A 722 30.16 -2.48 -9.91
N MET A 723 29.49 -2.75 -8.78
CA MET A 723 29.35 -4.06 -8.18
C MET A 723 28.05 -4.74 -8.63
N ILE A 724 28.14 -6.04 -8.87
CA ILE A 724 27.03 -6.87 -9.32
C ILE A 724 26.49 -7.67 -8.13
N VAL A 725 25.16 -7.74 -7.98
CA VAL A 725 24.45 -8.36 -6.85
C VAL A 725 23.22 -9.16 -7.31
N ASP A 726 22.62 -9.95 -6.41
CA ASP A 726 21.43 -10.79 -6.65
C ASP A 726 21.68 -11.97 -7.61
N PHE A 727 22.59 -12.88 -7.23
CA PHE A 727 22.94 -14.07 -8.02
C PHE A 727 21.99 -15.28 -7.75
N ASP A 728 20.71 -15.03 -7.44
CA ASP A 728 19.73 -16.07 -7.09
C ASP A 728 19.33 -16.95 -8.29
N ARG A 729 19.45 -16.40 -9.50
CA ARG A 729 19.17 -17.00 -10.82
C ARG A 729 20.40 -17.40 -11.61
N ALA A 730 21.59 -17.16 -11.06
CA ALA A 730 22.83 -17.34 -11.81
C ALA A 730 23.07 -18.81 -12.19
N VAL A 731 23.81 -19.03 -13.28
CA VAL A 731 24.16 -20.36 -13.78
C VAL A 731 25.68 -20.50 -13.77
N LEU A 732 26.14 -21.44 -12.94
CA LEU A 732 27.55 -21.84 -12.90
C LEU A 732 27.88 -22.69 -14.14
N ARG A 733 28.59 -22.10 -15.09
CA ARG A 733 29.12 -22.79 -16.26
C ARG A 733 30.45 -23.50 -15.90
N PRO A 734 30.85 -24.55 -16.64
CA PRO A 734 32.20 -25.09 -16.55
C PRO A 734 33.22 -24.00 -16.84
N ALA A 735 34.24 -23.85 -16.00
CA ALA A 735 35.25 -22.81 -16.16
C ALA A 735 35.92 -22.90 -17.55
N LEU A 736 35.96 -21.79 -18.27
CA LEU A 736 36.60 -21.70 -19.59
C LEU A 736 38.10 -21.95 -19.42
N LYS A 737 38.55 -23.17 -19.72
CA LYS A 737 39.98 -23.51 -19.69
C LYS A 737 40.72 -22.58 -20.67
N HIS A 738 41.56 -21.71 -20.12
CA HIS A 738 42.23 -20.60 -20.78
C HIS A 738 43.34 -21.04 -21.76
N ARG A 739 43.02 -21.94 -22.71
CA ARG A 739 44.02 -22.65 -23.54
C ARG A 739 43.64 -22.89 -25.01
N GLN A 740 42.61 -22.21 -25.55
CA GLN A 740 42.29 -22.28 -27.00
C GLN A 740 42.16 -20.93 -27.72
N LEU A 741 42.34 -19.79 -27.04
CA LEU A 741 42.40 -18.47 -27.72
C LEU A 741 43.78 -18.12 -28.31
N SER A 742 44.83 -18.87 -27.96
CA SER A 742 46.18 -18.72 -28.55
C SER A 742 46.34 -19.42 -29.91
N ALA A 743 45.35 -20.20 -30.37
CA ALA A 743 45.42 -20.91 -31.65
C ALA A 743 44.86 -20.11 -32.85
N VAL A 744 44.28 -18.92 -32.62
CA VAL A 744 43.60 -18.11 -33.66
C VAL A 744 44.30 -16.76 -33.92
N SER A 745 45.21 -16.33 -33.06
CA SER A 745 46.00 -15.08 -33.19
C SER A 745 47.43 -15.32 -33.74
N GLY A 746 47.55 -16.14 -34.79
CA GLY A 746 48.82 -16.77 -35.16
C GLY A 746 49.19 -16.83 -36.66
N SER A 747 48.75 -15.90 -37.52
CA SER A 747 49.32 -15.78 -38.87
C SER A 747 49.33 -14.33 -39.38
N LYS A 748 50.51 -13.70 -39.37
CA LYS A 748 50.73 -12.41 -40.02
C LYS A 748 50.79 -12.62 -41.54
N ARG A 749 50.10 -11.74 -42.28
CA ARG A 749 50.21 -11.63 -43.75
C ARG A 749 51.69 -11.51 -44.18
N LYS A 750 52.09 -12.33 -45.16
CA LYS A 750 53.16 -12.01 -46.10
C LYS A 750 52.59 -12.07 -47.52
N HIS A 751 52.79 -11.01 -48.30
CA HIS A 751 52.61 -11.04 -49.76
C HIS A 751 53.89 -11.53 -50.44
N GLY A 752 53.77 -12.14 -51.62
CA GLY A 752 54.92 -12.32 -52.52
C GLY A 752 54.85 -13.51 -53.50
N VAL A 753 54.33 -13.26 -54.70
CA VAL A 753 54.76 -13.81 -56.01
C VAL A 753 54.46 -15.29 -56.38
N ASP A 754 53.59 -15.42 -57.39
CA ASP A 754 53.54 -16.35 -58.54
C ASP A 754 54.24 -17.72 -58.52
N ASN A 755 53.47 -18.81 -58.74
CA ASN A 755 53.28 -19.38 -60.11
C ASN A 755 52.48 -20.70 -60.17
N LEU A 756 51.59 -20.78 -61.17
CA LEU A 756 51.26 -21.92 -62.06
C LEU A 756 50.84 -23.33 -61.53
N LYS A 757 49.80 -23.84 -62.22
CA LYS A 757 49.43 -25.25 -62.56
C LYS A 757 48.45 -26.06 -61.67
N ILE A 758 47.29 -26.26 -62.28
CA ILE A 758 46.21 -27.28 -62.12
C ILE A 758 46.70 -28.63 -62.76
N PRO A 759 46.09 -29.86 -62.61
CA PRO A 759 45.12 -30.46 -61.66
C PRO A 759 45.56 -31.82 -61.02
N SER A 760 44.74 -32.42 -60.12
CA SER A 760 43.90 -33.62 -60.45
C SER A 760 43.63 -34.70 -59.37
N ARG A 761 42.38 -35.21 -59.42
CA ARG A 761 41.89 -36.60 -59.18
C ARG A 761 41.98 -37.29 -57.79
N LYS A 762 40.78 -37.51 -57.25
CA LYS A 762 40.19 -38.81 -56.80
C LYS A 762 41.05 -39.75 -55.93
N ARG A 763 40.56 -40.03 -54.70
CA ARG A 763 39.73 -41.23 -54.44
C ARG A 763 39.04 -41.20 -53.08
N SER A 764 37.76 -41.56 -53.08
CA SER A 764 37.00 -42.01 -51.92
C SER A 764 37.47 -43.38 -51.44
N LEU A 765 37.36 -43.65 -50.13
CA LEU A 765 36.85 -44.93 -49.63
C LEU A 765 36.27 -44.74 -48.22
N LEU A 766 34.99 -45.07 -48.09
CA LEU A 766 34.28 -45.20 -46.81
C LEU A 766 34.65 -46.54 -46.17
N HIS A 767 34.62 -46.64 -44.83
CA HIS A 767 33.95 -47.78 -44.17
C HIS A 767 33.36 -47.42 -42.79
N ASN A 768 32.03 -47.54 -42.75
CA ASN A 768 31.17 -47.83 -41.59
C ASN A 768 31.61 -49.16 -40.90
N ARG A 769 31.20 -49.58 -39.70
CA ARG A 769 30.20 -49.13 -38.68
C ARG A 769 30.50 -49.83 -37.31
N PRO A 770 29.73 -49.58 -36.22
CA PRO A 770 29.99 -50.09 -34.86
C PRO A 770 29.03 -51.21 -34.39
N GLN A 771 29.28 -51.77 -33.20
CA GLN A 771 28.32 -52.28 -32.17
C GLN A 771 29.13 -52.54 -30.87
N LEU A 772 28.75 -52.16 -29.64
CA LEU A 772 27.56 -52.42 -28.81
C LEU A 772 27.40 -53.91 -28.40
N ASN A 773 27.75 -54.27 -27.15
CA ASN A 773 26.81 -54.91 -26.21
C ASN A 773 27.33 -55.18 -24.78
N TYR A 774 26.41 -54.94 -23.84
CA TYR A 774 26.15 -55.54 -22.52
C TYR A 774 26.94 -56.78 -22.03
N LEU A 775 27.16 -56.84 -20.70
CA LEU A 775 26.94 -58.04 -19.89
C LEU A 775 26.70 -57.70 -18.40
N MET A 776 25.92 -58.54 -17.69
CA MET A 776 25.44 -58.37 -16.31
C MET A 776 26.16 -59.29 -15.30
N SER A 777 25.79 -59.13 -14.03
CA SER A 777 25.91 -60.07 -12.89
C SER A 777 27.20 -59.95 -12.04
N ARG A 778 27.15 -60.04 -10.71
CA ARG A 778 26.04 -60.34 -9.76
C ARG A 778 25.84 -59.22 -8.75
#